data_AF-A0AA39TIN9-F1
#
_entry.id   AF-A0AA39TIN9-F1
#
_cell.length_a   1.000
_cell.length_b   1.000
_cell.length_c   1.000
_cell.angle_alpha   90.00
_cell.angle_beta   90.00
_cell.angle_gamma   90.00
#
_symmetry.space_group_name_H-M   'P 1'
#
loop_
_entity.id
_entity.type
_entity.pdbx_description
1 polymer ?
#
loop_
_entity_poly.entity_id
_entity_poly.type
_entity_poly.pdbx_seq_one_letter_code
_entity_poly.pdbx_strand_id
1 'polypeptide(L)'
;MSPTVTVTVAVSLPPHDPTTQAMASSSSGRSGRSGQSSGRSGRSGQSGSSSSSFNSSALGAPPSYAQQSSPADLTFTPTSVVSALSSSSSAPLTPLGPLDLGPPGYHAVIKLPDQLTGERTLYLGPWEIVGTSSRRIVWQCSYQGEVLEHFLPSDNAADLIPYTLHAQHRRFGDPREMELYLAFREPHRVRYTTNRGVEHDEFIEVKYEFTTVEGSMQFQSDVRTRDLVDWFDVDVVWSDNYRRTDAYGNVRGLGTIQRMKLWRDRVSTVHYLTFYANHRRRWKEYRIDDFDEQVQHQDDRHRRLQLNVRGARRGSAPDSTTQGSSRNQRFSAASIFRPRQPSSSSVGPNGTYVSSSAVPGALDIRYIGIQFTRNDRITPESDVNNTTNETDSKKKREMAATKTKKIILSVNAGSSSVKISVYTAKRGQSSPEKLAEASISGLTAPPPTLDYARRGETVTKSEKVKEKADNPLAAFGVLLKTLIDDADLPEISSKSDIGIVCHRIVHGGDYTRAVVISDETYHHLETINDLAPLHNSNSLAIVKTCVDELPAGTHNVACFDSQFHATIPPHIHTYPIDREIAHSNRLRKYGFHGMSYAFITRSAAEFLGKKVGEVNLIALHLGSGASACAIKDGESWDTSMGLTPLAGLPGATRSGSVDPSLVFHYAGGADVGKLSPASTRDLHISRAEEILNKEAGWKAMTGTTDFGKIAAGVDSDPKMALAFDLFVDRVSAFVGSYYVSLHGRVDALVFAGGIGERSDRLRAAVVKNVECLGFELDEEKNGRGGEFEGGDEVVADVGVKGARHGVLVVKTDEQFEMARSCAEDEELW
;
A
#
# COMPACT_ATOMS: atom_id res chain seq x y z
N MET A 1 -6.72 36.60 13.68
CA MET A 1 -5.50 36.31 12.89
C MET A 1 -5.84 35.24 11.86
N SER A 2 -5.07 35.11 10.78
CA SER A 2 -5.28 34.08 9.75
C SER A 2 -4.77 32.72 10.22
N PRO A 3 -5.37 31.59 9.80
CA PRO A 3 -4.73 30.28 9.95
C PRO A 3 -3.47 30.22 9.06
N THR A 4 -2.38 29.72 9.63
CA THR A 4 -1.16 29.37 8.88
C THR A 4 -1.38 28.05 8.14
N VAL A 5 -0.90 27.95 6.91
CA VAL A 5 -0.91 26.71 6.11
C VAL A 5 0.55 26.34 5.83
N THR A 6 0.99 25.20 6.34
CA THR A 6 2.34 24.69 6.09
C THR A 6 2.30 23.78 4.86
N VAL A 7 3.02 24.15 3.80
CA VAL A 7 3.14 23.36 2.56
C VAL A 7 4.56 22.83 2.48
N THR A 8 4.73 21.51 2.58
CA THR A 8 6.05 20.86 2.51
C THR A 8 6.30 20.43 1.07
N VAL A 9 7.40 20.90 0.47
CA VAL A 9 7.80 20.54 -0.90
C VAL A 9 9.17 19.86 -0.85
N ALA A 10 9.23 18.60 -1.31
CA ALA A 10 10.49 17.88 -1.43
C ALA A 10 11.05 18.04 -2.85
N VAL A 11 12.27 18.59 -2.97
CA VAL A 11 12.95 18.84 -4.25
C VAL A 11 14.31 18.15 -4.29
N SER A 12 14.55 17.36 -5.33
CA SER A 12 15.89 16.85 -5.64
C SER A 12 16.68 17.88 -6.45
N LEU A 13 17.85 18.27 -5.96
CA LEU A 13 18.87 18.99 -6.74
C LEU A 13 20.01 18.01 -7.04
N PRO A 14 20.61 18.06 -8.25
CA PRO A 14 21.70 17.17 -8.63
C PRO A 14 22.90 17.26 -7.66
N PRO A 15 23.72 16.20 -7.56
CA PRO A 15 24.87 16.18 -6.67
C PRO A 15 25.93 17.22 -7.06
N HIS A 16 26.54 17.87 -6.07
CA HIS A 16 27.73 18.69 -6.27
C HIS A 16 28.96 17.80 -6.44
N ASP A 17 29.67 17.96 -7.56
CA ASP A 17 30.95 17.30 -7.85
C ASP A 17 32.11 18.09 -7.20
N PRO A 18 32.87 17.50 -6.24
CA PRO A 18 33.82 18.23 -5.41
C PRO A 18 35.22 18.40 -6.05
N THR A 19 35.30 18.83 -7.32
CA THR A 19 36.59 18.80 -8.06
C THR A 19 36.90 20.06 -8.89
N THR A 20 37.14 21.23 -8.27
CA THR A 20 37.90 22.33 -8.93
C THR A 20 38.52 23.37 -7.99
N GLN A 21 39.67 23.06 -7.35
CA GLN A 21 40.58 24.11 -6.84
C GLN A 21 42.05 23.65 -6.69
N ALA A 22 42.76 23.46 -7.80
CA ALA A 22 44.22 23.29 -7.80
C ALA A 22 44.87 23.78 -9.11
N MET A 23 45.49 24.96 -9.03
CA MET A 23 46.61 25.52 -9.84
C MET A 23 46.75 25.19 -11.35
N ALA A 24 46.92 26.27 -12.14
CA ALA A 24 47.55 26.22 -13.45
C ALA A 24 49.03 26.65 -13.37
N SER A 25 49.94 25.97 -14.09
CA SER A 25 51.16 26.59 -14.68
C SER A 25 52.00 25.64 -15.57
N SER A 26 52.56 26.22 -16.64
CA SER A 26 53.84 25.88 -17.32
C SER A 26 54.22 24.42 -17.70
N SER A 27 53.87 24.06 -18.94
CA SER A 27 54.81 23.76 -20.06
C SER A 27 55.77 22.53 -20.11
N SER A 28 55.80 21.93 -21.31
CA SER A 28 56.91 21.21 -22.01
C SER A 28 57.16 19.72 -21.71
N GLY A 29 57.58 18.92 -22.71
CA GLY A 29 58.15 17.57 -22.48
C GLY A 29 57.90 16.40 -23.46
N ARG A 30 58.32 16.50 -24.73
CA ARG A 30 58.83 15.38 -25.59
C ARG A 30 58.24 13.94 -25.57
N SER A 31 57.61 13.57 -26.70
CA SER A 31 57.93 12.42 -27.61
C SER A 31 58.08 10.96 -27.13
N GLY A 32 57.34 10.01 -27.75
CA GLY A 32 57.65 8.57 -27.71
C GLY A 32 56.72 7.60 -28.47
N ARG A 33 57.05 7.30 -29.75
CA ARG A 33 57.02 5.98 -30.48
C ARG A 33 56.15 4.81 -29.94
N SER A 34 55.15 4.28 -30.68
CA SER A 34 55.18 3.31 -31.84
C SER A 34 55.26 1.81 -31.44
N GLY A 35 54.58 0.83 -32.08
CA GLY A 35 53.75 0.78 -33.31
C GLY A 35 52.52 -0.16 -33.16
N GLN A 36 51.61 -0.30 -34.13
CA GLN A 36 51.62 -1.27 -35.28
C GLN A 36 51.74 -2.76 -34.87
N SER A 37 51.02 -3.74 -35.45
CA SER A 37 50.39 -3.80 -36.79
C SER A 37 49.11 -4.67 -36.91
N SER A 38 48.52 -4.68 -38.11
CA SER A 38 47.49 -5.58 -38.71
C SER A 38 47.56 -7.08 -38.32
N GLY A 39 46.49 -7.90 -38.42
CA GLY A 39 45.13 -7.69 -38.96
C GLY A 39 44.87 -8.38 -40.32
N ARG A 40 43.81 -9.19 -40.46
CA ARG A 40 43.27 -9.66 -41.76
C ARG A 40 41.83 -10.21 -41.67
N SER A 41 41.17 -10.33 -42.82
CA SER A 41 39.77 -10.79 -42.97
C SER A 41 39.63 -11.81 -44.11
N GLY A 42 38.51 -12.55 -44.15
CA GLY A 42 38.01 -13.14 -45.41
C GLY A 42 37.30 -14.49 -45.33
N ARG A 43 36.02 -14.49 -45.78
CA ARG A 43 35.26 -15.63 -46.35
C ARG A 43 34.86 -16.81 -45.43
N SER A 44 33.91 -17.68 -45.79
CA SER A 44 32.50 -17.50 -46.23
C SER A 44 31.94 -18.84 -46.74
N GLY A 45 30.77 -19.29 -46.26
CA GLY A 45 30.04 -20.42 -46.88
C GLY A 45 28.93 -21.02 -46.03
N GLN A 46 27.70 -21.03 -46.59
CA GLN A 46 26.67 -22.11 -46.64
C GLN A 46 26.58 -23.15 -45.49
N SER A 47 25.40 -23.64 -45.09
CA SER A 47 24.00 -23.43 -45.53
C SER A 47 23.04 -24.12 -44.55
N GLY A 48 21.75 -23.72 -44.49
CA GLY A 48 20.71 -24.48 -43.79
C GLY A 48 19.43 -23.68 -43.58
N SER A 49 18.38 -23.96 -44.35
CA SER A 49 17.11 -23.22 -44.31
C SER A 49 15.91 -24.16 -44.44
N SER A 50 14.92 -24.02 -43.57
CA SER A 50 13.62 -24.67 -43.71
C SER A 50 12.50 -23.82 -43.08
N SER A 51 11.71 -23.19 -43.94
CA SER A 51 10.51 -22.42 -43.57
C SER A 51 9.39 -22.77 -44.56
N SER A 52 8.24 -23.21 -44.07
CA SER A 52 7.09 -23.63 -44.89
C SER A 52 5.90 -22.71 -44.69
N SER A 53 5.37 -22.17 -45.78
CA SER A 53 4.15 -21.33 -45.80
C SER A 53 3.11 -21.98 -46.70
N PHE A 54 1.83 -21.91 -46.33
CA PHE A 54 0.70 -22.15 -47.23
C PHE A 54 -0.44 -21.17 -46.93
N ASN A 55 -1.19 -20.79 -47.95
CA ASN A 55 -2.27 -19.80 -47.87
C ASN A 55 -3.24 -19.96 -49.08
N SER A 56 -4.45 -19.41 -48.98
CA SER A 56 -5.48 -19.31 -50.05
C SER A 56 -6.16 -20.65 -50.45
N SER A 57 -7.45 -20.71 -50.88
CA SER A 57 -8.49 -19.69 -51.09
C SER A 57 -9.92 -20.26 -50.83
N ALA A 58 -10.95 -19.40 -50.81
CA ALA A 58 -12.36 -19.75 -50.51
C ALA A 58 -13.28 -19.85 -51.75
N LEU A 59 -14.56 -20.26 -51.56
CA LEU A 59 -15.78 -19.73 -52.22
C LEU A 59 -17.08 -20.46 -51.76
N GLY A 60 -18.24 -19.76 -51.72
CA GLY A 60 -19.58 -20.39 -51.72
C GLY A 60 -20.69 -19.78 -50.82
N ALA A 61 -21.59 -18.96 -51.39
CA ALA A 61 -22.90 -18.49 -50.86
C ALA A 61 -23.66 -17.71 -51.98
N PRO A 62 -24.95 -17.29 -51.86
CA PRO A 62 -26.03 -17.62 -50.92
C PRO A 62 -27.25 -18.26 -51.66
N PRO A 63 -28.52 -18.20 -51.16
CA PRO A 63 -29.40 -17.04 -51.46
C PRO A 63 -30.35 -16.62 -50.30
N SER A 64 -31.26 -15.66 -50.56
CA SER A 64 -32.04 -14.89 -49.56
C SER A 64 -33.53 -14.66 -49.93
N TYR A 65 -34.39 -14.42 -48.94
CA TYR A 65 -35.68 -13.69 -49.07
C TYR A 65 -35.98 -12.88 -47.77
N ALA A 66 -36.93 -11.92 -47.78
CA ALA A 66 -36.93 -10.79 -46.84
C ALA A 66 -38.31 -10.21 -46.43
N GLN A 67 -38.32 -9.39 -45.35
CA GLN A 67 -39.41 -8.51 -44.84
C GLN A 67 -40.67 -9.24 -44.28
N GLN A 68 -41.52 -8.74 -43.36
CA GLN A 68 -41.65 -7.53 -42.50
C GLN A 68 -42.59 -7.90 -41.28
N SER A 69 -42.97 -7.11 -40.25
CA SER A 69 -42.78 -5.71 -39.79
C SER A 69 -42.97 -5.59 -38.24
N SER A 70 -43.10 -4.37 -37.70
CA SER A 70 -43.64 -4.00 -36.35
C SER A 70 -45.06 -3.38 -36.51
N PRO A 71 -45.82 -2.82 -35.50
CA PRO A 71 -45.46 -2.37 -34.13
C PRO A 71 -46.54 -2.55 -33.00
N ALA A 72 -46.36 -1.81 -31.88
CA ALA A 72 -47.33 -1.29 -30.89
C ALA A 72 -47.60 -2.00 -29.52
N ASP A 73 -47.06 -1.37 -28.47
CA ASP A 73 -47.71 -0.86 -27.23
C ASP A 73 -48.46 -1.70 -26.16
N LEU A 74 -47.91 -1.60 -24.93
CA LEU A 74 -48.53 -1.15 -23.66
C LEU A 74 -49.83 -1.78 -23.10
N THR A 75 -49.71 -2.42 -21.91
CA THR A 75 -50.34 -2.06 -20.61
C THR A 75 -50.08 -3.21 -19.60
N PHE A 76 -49.72 -3.10 -18.30
CA PHE A 76 -49.54 -2.06 -17.27
C PHE A 76 -50.54 -2.15 -16.08
N THR A 77 -50.15 -2.90 -15.02
CA THR A 77 -50.58 -2.73 -13.60
C THR A 77 -52.04 -3.12 -13.26
N PRO A 78 -52.52 -3.14 -11.97
CA PRO A 78 -51.88 -2.65 -10.75
C PRO A 78 -51.94 -3.47 -9.45
N THR A 79 -51.15 -3.01 -8.48
CA THR A 79 -51.09 -3.40 -7.06
C THR A 79 -52.21 -2.78 -6.22
N SER A 80 -52.62 -3.47 -5.16
CA SER A 80 -53.39 -2.91 -4.03
C SER A 80 -53.11 -3.73 -2.76
N VAL A 81 -53.09 -3.21 -1.52
CA VAL A 81 -52.47 -2.04 -0.84
C VAL A 81 -53.06 -2.01 0.57
N VAL A 82 -52.20 -1.95 1.60
CA VAL A 82 -52.48 -1.35 2.93
C VAL A 82 -51.11 -0.85 3.39
N SER A 83 -50.72 0.43 3.28
CA SER A 83 -51.44 1.71 3.37
C SER A 83 -52.12 1.94 4.71
N ALA A 84 -51.44 2.66 5.60
CA ALA A 84 -52.14 3.69 6.36
C ALA A 84 -52.65 4.71 5.32
N LEU A 85 -53.96 4.74 5.09
CA LEU A 85 -54.61 5.46 3.99
C LEU A 85 -54.37 6.99 4.12
N SER A 86 -54.06 7.78 3.09
CA SER A 86 -53.69 7.51 1.68
C SER A 86 -53.06 8.82 1.09
N SER A 87 -52.70 9.01 -0.20
CA SER A 87 -52.83 8.26 -1.45
C SER A 87 -51.79 8.73 -2.51
N SER A 88 -51.60 7.94 -3.59
CA SER A 88 -51.04 8.31 -4.91
C SER A 88 -49.57 8.73 -5.04
N SER A 89 -48.90 8.20 -6.08
CA SER A 89 -47.51 8.53 -6.47
C SER A 89 -47.29 8.37 -7.98
N SER A 90 -46.52 9.29 -8.59
CA SER A 90 -45.80 9.12 -9.87
C SER A 90 -44.69 10.19 -9.92
N ALA A 91 -43.59 10.05 -10.69
CA ALA A 91 -43.24 9.11 -11.76
C ALA A 91 -41.77 8.64 -11.64
N PRO A 92 -41.33 7.59 -12.38
CA PRO A 92 -39.94 7.14 -12.34
C PRO A 92 -38.96 8.09 -13.07
N LEU A 93 -37.70 8.09 -12.63
CA LEU A 93 -36.62 8.83 -13.30
C LEU A 93 -36.34 8.26 -14.69
N THR A 94 -36.32 9.12 -15.70
CA THR A 94 -35.97 8.78 -17.09
C THR A 94 -34.51 8.33 -17.18
N PRO A 95 -34.18 7.30 -17.98
CA PRO A 95 -32.79 7.02 -18.35
C PRO A 95 -32.16 8.25 -18.99
N LEU A 96 -31.03 8.71 -18.45
CA LEU A 96 -30.32 9.88 -18.99
C LEU A 96 -29.81 9.57 -20.40
N GLY A 97 -30.09 10.48 -21.34
CA GLY A 97 -29.49 10.43 -22.67
C GLY A 97 -27.97 10.63 -22.63
N PRO A 98 -27.26 10.30 -23.74
CA PRO A 98 -25.85 10.66 -23.89
C PRO A 98 -25.66 12.18 -23.73
N LEU A 99 -24.43 12.62 -23.43
CA LEU A 99 -24.10 14.04 -23.55
C LEU A 99 -24.41 14.50 -24.98
N ASP A 100 -25.11 15.62 -25.12
CA ASP A 100 -25.18 16.32 -26.39
C ASP A 100 -23.80 16.94 -26.65
N LEU A 101 -23.02 16.27 -27.51
CA LEU A 101 -21.68 16.70 -27.89
C LEU A 101 -21.70 17.89 -28.88
N GLY A 102 -22.89 18.38 -29.24
CA GLY A 102 -23.07 19.52 -30.13
C GLY A 102 -22.57 19.28 -31.57
N PRO A 103 -22.55 20.34 -32.40
CA PRO A 103 -21.96 20.27 -33.74
C PRO A 103 -20.42 20.19 -33.68
N PRO A 104 -19.74 19.66 -34.71
CA PRO A 104 -18.28 19.55 -34.72
C PRO A 104 -17.55 20.90 -34.58
N GLY A 105 -16.47 20.93 -33.79
CA GLY A 105 -15.70 22.15 -33.47
C GLY A 105 -16.18 22.90 -32.20
N TYR A 106 -17.06 22.28 -31.42
CA TYR A 106 -17.70 22.82 -30.24
C TYR A 106 -16.90 22.60 -28.94
N HIS A 107 -16.82 23.62 -28.07
CA HIS A 107 -16.00 23.61 -26.86
C HIS A 107 -16.79 23.77 -25.54
N ALA A 108 -17.81 24.64 -25.46
CA ALA A 108 -18.56 24.85 -24.21
C ALA A 108 -19.99 25.40 -24.38
N VAL A 109 -20.93 24.92 -23.55
CA VAL A 109 -22.31 25.42 -23.46
C VAL A 109 -22.34 26.74 -22.69
N ILE A 110 -23.18 27.69 -23.09
CA ILE A 110 -23.77 28.67 -22.16
C ILE A 110 -25.30 28.71 -22.36
N LYS A 111 -26.04 28.99 -21.29
CA LYS A 111 -27.48 29.29 -21.37
C LYS A 111 -27.71 30.79 -21.21
N LEU A 112 -28.54 31.37 -22.08
CA LEU A 112 -29.04 32.74 -21.95
C LEU A 112 -30.54 32.73 -21.61
N PRO A 113 -31.06 33.74 -20.88
CA PRO A 113 -32.50 33.93 -20.75
C PRO A 113 -33.16 34.16 -22.12
N ASP A 114 -34.32 33.54 -22.35
CA ASP A 114 -35.04 33.63 -23.63
C ASP A 114 -36.54 33.91 -23.40
N GLN A 115 -37.09 34.91 -24.10
CA GLN A 115 -38.45 35.41 -23.86
C GLN A 115 -39.56 34.46 -24.33
N LEU A 116 -39.25 33.45 -25.15
CA LEU A 116 -40.22 32.48 -25.68
C LEU A 116 -40.10 31.10 -25.01
N THR A 117 -38.92 30.76 -24.51
CA THR A 117 -38.58 29.39 -24.03
C THR A 117 -38.03 29.33 -22.60
N GLY A 118 -37.76 30.48 -21.97
CA GLY A 118 -37.17 30.58 -20.64
C GLY A 118 -35.64 30.54 -20.67
N GLU A 119 -35.05 29.52 -21.30
CA GLU A 119 -33.59 29.39 -21.48
C GLU A 119 -33.25 28.95 -22.92
N ARG A 120 -32.40 29.73 -23.60
CA ARG A 120 -31.78 29.35 -24.89
C ARG A 120 -30.37 28.85 -24.67
N THR A 121 -30.11 27.61 -25.07
CA THR A 121 -28.78 27.00 -25.09
C THR A 121 -27.98 27.48 -26.30
N LEU A 122 -26.78 28.02 -26.08
CA LEU A 122 -25.84 28.43 -27.11
C LEU A 122 -24.60 27.54 -27.15
N TYR A 123 -24.20 27.18 -28.37
CA TYR A 123 -23.06 26.33 -28.64
C TYR A 123 -21.84 27.20 -29.01
N LEU A 124 -20.91 27.37 -28.08
CA LEU A 124 -19.66 28.12 -28.24
C LEU A 124 -18.53 27.23 -28.78
N GLY A 125 -18.01 27.58 -29.95
CA GLY A 125 -16.82 27.00 -30.58
C GLY A 125 -15.52 27.64 -30.03
N PRO A 126 -14.53 27.97 -30.89
CA PRO A 126 -13.28 28.59 -30.45
C PRO A 126 -13.47 29.98 -29.79
N TRP A 127 -12.58 30.33 -28.86
CA TRP A 127 -12.54 31.62 -28.18
C TRP A 127 -11.25 32.42 -28.49
N GLU A 128 -11.36 33.74 -28.46
CA GLU A 128 -10.24 34.68 -28.42
C GLU A 128 -10.36 35.59 -27.18
N ILE A 129 -9.24 36.01 -26.58
CA ILE A 129 -9.24 36.98 -25.47
C ILE A 129 -8.68 38.31 -25.98
N VAL A 130 -9.53 39.33 -26.06
CA VAL A 130 -9.25 40.60 -26.73
C VAL A 130 -9.18 41.75 -25.72
N GLY A 131 -8.14 42.59 -25.86
CA GLY A 131 -7.88 43.76 -25.01
C GLY A 131 -6.88 43.49 -23.89
N THR A 132 -6.32 44.55 -23.30
CA THR A 132 -5.27 44.46 -22.26
C THR A 132 -5.73 44.80 -20.84
N SER A 133 -6.75 45.66 -20.71
CA SER A 133 -7.15 46.29 -19.43
C SER A 133 -8.67 46.22 -19.18
N SER A 134 -9.39 45.56 -20.10
CA SER A 134 -10.83 45.34 -20.08
C SER A 134 -11.09 44.13 -20.98
N ARG A 135 -10.55 42.97 -20.56
CA ARG A 135 -10.47 41.77 -21.40
C ARG A 135 -11.88 41.26 -21.70
N ARG A 136 -12.21 41.09 -22.99
CA ARG A 136 -13.41 40.37 -23.43
C ARG A 136 -13.01 39.03 -24.03
N ILE A 137 -13.77 38.00 -23.69
CA ILE A 137 -13.70 36.69 -24.32
C ILE A 137 -14.69 36.73 -25.48
N VAL A 138 -14.20 36.51 -26.70
CA VAL A 138 -15.01 36.49 -27.92
C VAL A 138 -15.13 35.04 -28.37
N TRP A 139 -16.29 34.44 -28.18
CA TRP A 139 -16.60 33.10 -28.65
C TRP A 139 -17.23 33.16 -30.04
N GLN A 140 -16.72 32.34 -30.96
CA GLN A 140 -17.43 32.04 -32.21
C GLN A 140 -18.53 31.02 -31.91
N CYS A 141 -19.79 31.34 -32.20
CA CYS A 141 -20.90 30.41 -31.98
C CYS A 141 -21.07 29.47 -33.19
N SER A 142 -21.72 28.32 -32.98
CA SER A 142 -21.76 27.24 -33.98
C SER A 142 -22.56 27.51 -35.27
N TYR A 143 -23.29 28.63 -35.35
CA TYR A 143 -23.92 29.09 -36.59
C TYR A 143 -23.14 30.26 -37.19
N GLN A 144 -22.95 30.24 -38.51
CA GLN A 144 -22.06 31.17 -39.20
C GLN A 144 -22.52 32.64 -39.03
N GLY A 145 -21.64 33.48 -38.48
CA GLY A 145 -21.91 34.91 -38.22
C GLY A 145 -22.48 35.20 -36.83
N GLU A 146 -22.64 34.18 -35.97
CA GLU A 146 -23.01 34.38 -34.57
C GLU A 146 -21.78 34.49 -33.64
N VAL A 147 -21.79 35.48 -32.75
CA VAL A 147 -20.68 35.78 -31.83
C VAL A 147 -21.21 36.08 -30.43
N LEU A 148 -20.54 35.54 -29.41
CA LEU A 148 -20.80 35.86 -28.01
C LEU A 148 -19.58 36.55 -27.37
N GLU A 149 -19.76 37.82 -26.98
CA GLU A 149 -18.78 38.59 -26.21
C GLU A 149 -19.09 38.48 -24.72
N HIS A 150 -18.14 38.02 -23.92
CA HIS A 150 -18.20 38.02 -22.46
C HIS A 150 -17.15 38.98 -21.91
N PHE A 151 -17.59 40.07 -21.28
CA PHE A 151 -16.72 41.13 -20.75
C PHE A 151 -16.29 40.82 -19.31
N LEU A 152 -14.99 40.68 -19.07
CA LEU A 152 -14.44 40.42 -17.74
C LEU A 152 -14.26 41.73 -16.96
N PRO A 153 -14.74 41.83 -15.70
CA PRO A 153 -14.72 43.08 -14.94
C PRO A 153 -13.37 43.38 -14.26
N SER A 154 -12.45 42.41 -14.17
CA SER A 154 -11.10 42.64 -13.63
C SER A 154 -10.09 41.60 -14.11
N ASP A 155 -8.81 41.85 -13.86
CA ASP A 155 -7.71 40.93 -14.16
C ASP A 155 -7.38 39.94 -13.01
N ASN A 156 -8.26 39.83 -12.01
CA ASN A 156 -8.07 38.95 -10.87
C ASN A 156 -8.30 37.46 -11.24
N ALA A 157 -7.20 36.70 -11.37
CA ALA A 157 -7.21 35.28 -11.73
C ALA A 157 -8.03 34.36 -10.78
N ALA A 158 -8.35 34.84 -9.57
CA ALA A 158 -9.09 34.09 -8.55
C ALA A 158 -10.62 34.06 -8.74
N ASP A 159 -11.20 34.83 -9.67
CA ASP A 159 -12.67 34.93 -9.80
C ASP A 159 -13.33 33.86 -10.70
N LEU A 160 -12.53 33.01 -11.38
CA LEU A 160 -13.01 31.78 -12.04
C LEU A 160 -13.09 30.63 -11.03
N ILE A 161 -14.24 29.98 -10.95
CA ILE A 161 -14.54 28.92 -9.97
C ILE A 161 -15.20 27.72 -10.67
N PRO A 162 -14.61 26.51 -10.62
CA PRO A 162 -15.34 25.28 -10.88
C PRO A 162 -16.62 25.21 -10.04
N TYR A 163 -17.77 25.04 -10.69
CA TYR A 163 -19.10 25.05 -10.08
C TYR A 163 -19.76 23.68 -10.20
N THR A 164 -19.77 22.94 -9.09
CA THR A 164 -20.41 21.62 -9.01
C THR A 164 -21.93 21.74 -9.10
N LEU A 165 -22.51 21.39 -10.26
CA LEU A 165 -23.95 21.20 -10.43
C LEU A 165 -24.44 19.96 -9.65
N HIS A 166 -24.65 20.10 -8.34
CA HIS A 166 -25.42 19.13 -7.53
C HIS A 166 -26.93 19.08 -7.89
N ALA A 167 -27.30 19.50 -9.11
CA ALA A 167 -28.67 19.72 -9.57
C ALA A 167 -29.14 18.74 -10.68
N GLN A 168 -28.35 17.71 -11.02
CA GLN A 168 -28.75 16.64 -11.96
C GLN A 168 -28.68 15.22 -11.37
N HIS A 169 -28.43 15.05 -10.07
CA HIS A 169 -28.29 13.74 -9.40
C HIS A 169 -27.28 12.75 -10.01
N ARG A 170 -26.41 13.19 -10.94
CA ARG A 170 -25.31 12.37 -11.48
C ARG A 170 -24.32 12.02 -10.37
N ARG A 171 -23.92 10.74 -10.33
CA ARG A 171 -22.70 10.31 -9.66
C ARG A 171 -21.56 10.47 -10.66
N PHE A 172 -20.50 11.17 -10.28
CA PHE A 172 -19.28 11.24 -11.06
C PHE A 172 -18.52 9.91 -10.94
N GLY A 173 -18.01 9.40 -12.07
CA GLY A 173 -17.14 8.22 -12.12
C GLY A 173 -15.67 8.59 -11.97
N ASP A 174 -15.31 9.83 -12.31
CA ASP A 174 -13.95 10.35 -12.32
C ASP A 174 -13.93 11.77 -11.73
N PRO A 175 -13.09 12.07 -10.71
CA PRO A 175 -12.90 13.43 -10.17
C PRO A 175 -12.70 14.53 -11.21
N ARG A 176 -12.11 14.20 -12.37
CA ARG A 176 -11.86 15.14 -13.46
C ARG A 176 -13.14 15.68 -14.10
N GLU A 177 -14.28 14.98 -14.00
CA GLU A 177 -15.57 15.44 -14.52
C GLU A 177 -16.04 16.76 -13.87
N MET A 178 -15.58 17.08 -12.65
CA MET A 178 -15.89 18.36 -11.99
C MET A 178 -15.30 19.59 -12.72
N GLU A 179 -14.24 19.40 -13.52
CA GLU A 179 -13.62 20.50 -14.28
C GLU A 179 -14.43 20.91 -15.51
N LEU A 180 -15.38 20.09 -15.96
CA LEU A 180 -16.24 20.43 -17.09
C LEU A 180 -17.16 21.63 -16.79
N TYR A 181 -17.40 21.93 -15.51
CA TYR A 181 -18.37 22.94 -15.07
C TYR A 181 -17.67 24.15 -14.45
N LEU A 182 -17.65 25.28 -15.16
CA LEU A 182 -17.07 26.54 -14.67
C LEU A 182 -18.14 27.61 -14.46
N ALA A 183 -18.02 28.41 -13.41
CA ALA A 183 -18.81 29.62 -13.22
C ALA A 183 -17.95 30.81 -12.80
N PHE A 184 -18.52 32.01 -12.98
CA PHE A 184 -17.96 33.26 -12.49
C PHE A 184 -18.71 33.70 -11.24
N ARG A 185 -17.98 34.27 -10.27
CA ARG A 185 -18.52 34.51 -8.93
C ARG A 185 -19.56 35.64 -8.87
N GLU A 186 -19.54 36.58 -9.81
CA GLU A 186 -20.41 37.75 -9.85
C GLU A 186 -21.01 37.85 -11.28
N PRO A 187 -22.21 38.43 -11.48
CA PRO A 187 -22.79 38.54 -12.80
C PRO A 187 -21.91 39.36 -13.74
N HIS A 188 -21.61 38.83 -14.92
CA HIS A 188 -20.77 39.48 -15.92
C HIS A 188 -21.61 39.88 -17.12
N ARG A 189 -21.20 40.94 -17.82
CA ARG A 189 -21.88 41.38 -19.05
C ARG A 189 -21.60 40.39 -20.17
N VAL A 190 -22.65 39.88 -20.79
CA VAL A 190 -22.59 39.02 -21.97
C VAL A 190 -23.43 39.64 -23.07
N ARG A 191 -22.82 39.84 -24.24
CA ARG A 191 -23.49 40.20 -25.49
C ARG A 191 -23.50 39.01 -26.43
N TYR A 192 -24.66 38.70 -27.01
CA TYR A 192 -24.79 37.75 -28.11
C TYR A 192 -25.34 38.48 -29.34
N THR A 193 -24.65 38.32 -30.46
CA THR A 193 -24.93 39.00 -31.73
C THR A 193 -25.06 37.96 -32.83
N THR A 194 -26.10 38.07 -33.64
CA THR A 194 -26.36 37.21 -34.80
C THR A 194 -26.37 38.05 -36.08
N ASN A 195 -26.58 37.39 -37.22
CA ASN A 195 -26.78 38.05 -38.51
C ASN A 195 -28.00 39.01 -38.56
N ARG A 196 -28.82 39.07 -37.50
CA ARG A 196 -29.97 39.98 -37.36
C ARG A 196 -29.69 41.20 -36.46
N GLY A 197 -28.55 41.22 -35.78
CA GLY A 197 -28.17 42.25 -34.80
C GLY A 197 -27.89 41.66 -33.42
N VAL A 198 -27.94 42.52 -32.39
CA VAL A 198 -27.73 42.11 -30.99
C VAL A 198 -29.02 41.49 -30.45
N GLU A 199 -28.98 40.21 -30.07
CA GLU A 199 -30.13 39.48 -29.51
C GLU A 199 -30.11 39.44 -27.97
N HIS A 200 -28.95 39.67 -27.33
CA HIS A 200 -28.81 39.79 -25.87
C HIS A 200 -27.61 40.71 -25.54
N ASP A 201 -27.69 41.55 -24.50
CA ASP A 201 -26.60 42.42 -24.01
C ASP A 201 -26.83 42.83 -22.55
N GLU A 202 -26.82 41.85 -21.65
CA GLU A 202 -27.18 42.02 -20.23
C GLU A 202 -26.10 41.48 -19.27
N PHE A 203 -26.27 41.70 -17.96
CA PHE A 203 -25.41 41.10 -16.93
C PHE A 203 -26.05 39.81 -16.41
N ILE A 204 -25.38 38.67 -16.63
CA ILE A 204 -25.88 37.34 -16.27
C ILE A 204 -24.87 36.56 -15.42
N GLU A 205 -25.35 35.56 -14.68
CA GLU A 205 -24.49 34.62 -13.98
C GLU A 205 -23.85 33.64 -15.00
N VAL A 206 -22.62 33.91 -15.42
CA VAL A 206 -21.96 33.13 -16.46
C VAL A 206 -21.58 31.74 -15.94
N LYS A 207 -22.15 30.71 -16.58
CA LYS A 207 -21.88 29.29 -16.37
C LYS A 207 -21.52 28.64 -17.71
N TYR A 208 -20.43 27.89 -17.72
CA TYR A 208 -19.95 27.13 -18.87
C TYR A 208 -19.91 25.63 -18.56
N GLU A 209 -20.43 24.81 -19.47
CA GLU A 209 -20.30 23.34 -19.46
C GLU A 209 -19.45 22.90 -20.66
N PHE A 210 -18.21 22.49 -20.42
CA PHE A 210 -17.23 22.14 -21.45
C PHE A 210 -17.43 20.72 -21.98
N THR A 211 -17.11 20.52 -23.26
CA THR A 211 -17.12 19.19 -23.90
C THR A 211 -15.94 18.30 -23.48
N THR A 212 -14.86 18.89 -22.97
CA THR A 212 -13.61 18.20 -22.57
C THR A 212 -12.96 18.85 -21.36
N VAL A 213 -12.27 18.05 -20.53
CA VAL A 213 -11.51 18.54 -19.36
C VAL A 213 -10.33 19.39 -19.81
N GLU A 214 -9.66 18.98 -20.88
CA GLU A 214 -8.55 19.67 -21.52
C GLU A 214 -8.97 21.05 -22.05
N GLY A 215 -10.16 21.15 -22.66
CA GLY A 215 -10.75 22.41 -23.10
C GLY A 215 -10.98 23.38 -21.94
N SER A 216 -11.56 22.90 -20.83
CA SER A 216 -11.74 23.69 -19.61
C SER A 216 -10.40 24.13 -19.00
N MET A 217 -9.41 23.24 -18.92
CA MET A 217 -8.08 23.57 -18.37
C MET A 217 -7.34 24.59 -19.23
N GLN A 218 -7.44 24.50 -20.57
CA GLN A 218 -6.85 25.47 -21.49
C GLN A 218 -7.56 26.83 -21.39
N PHE A 219 -8.88 26.86 -21.37
CA PHE A 219 -9.66 28.09 -21.14
C PHE A 219 -9.31 28.75 -19.81
N GLN A 220 -9.26 27.99 -18.71
CA GLN A 220 -8.82 28.47 -17.40
C GLN A 220 -7.39 29.03 -17.44
N SER A 221 -6.48 28.41 -18.20
CA SER A 221 -5.11 28.86 -18.38
C SER A 221 -5.05 30.22 -19.09
N ASP A 222 -5.81 30.39 -20.17
CA ASP A 222 -5.80 31.61 -20.98
C ASP A 222 -6.46 32.79 -20.27
N VAL A 223 -7.62 32.58 -19.62
CA VAL A 223 -8.31 33.64 -18.87
C VAL A 223 -7.51 34.06 -17.63
N ARG A 224 -6.72 33.16 -17.02
CA ARG A 224 -5.78 33.50 -15.93
C ARG A 224 -4.40 33.96 -16.42
N THR A 225 -4.15 34.02 -17.73
CA THR A 225 -2.83 34.29 -18.34
C THR A 225 -1.68 33.48 -17.73
N ARG A 226 -1.96 32.21 -17.42
CA ARG A 226 -1.10 31.29 -16.69
C ARG A 226 -1.00 29.95 -17.40
N ASP A 227 0.06 29.21 -17.11
CA ASP A 227 0.15 27.80 -17.45
C ASP A 227 -0.21 26.96 -16.23
N LEU A 228 -1.13 26.02 -16.38
CA LEU A 228 -1.26 24.93 -15.42
C LEU A 228 0.02 24.07 -15.52
N VAL A 229 0.74 23.96 -14.42
CA VAL A 229 1.96 23.13 -14.32
C VAL A 229 1.55 21.72 -13.94
N ASP A 230 0.72 21.59 -12.90
CA ASP A 230 0.22 20.31 -12.41
C ASP A 230 -1.06 20.50 -11.57
N TRP A 231 -1.76 19.41 -11.26
CA TRP A 231 -2.90 19.40 -10.35
C TRP A 231 -2.98 18.11 -9.54
N PHE A 232 -3.53 18.21 -8.33
CA PHE A 232 -3.57 17.13 -7.35
C PHE A 232 -4.97 17.06 -6.76
N ASP A 233 -5.58 15.88 -6.69
CA ASP A 233 -6.79 15.70 -5.88
C ASP A 233 -6.38 15.47 -4.42
N VAL A 234 -6.92 16.30 -3.51
CA VAL A 234 -6.59 16.27 -2.09
C VAL A 234 -7.86 16.20 -1.24
N ASP A 235 -7.87 15.35 -0.21
CA ASP A 235 -8.97 15.30 0.75
C ASP A 235 -8.83 16.41 1.79
N VAL A 236 -9.92 17.16 2.00
CA VAL A 236 -9.91 18.35 2.86
C VAL A 236 -10.79 18.12 4.09
N VAL A 237 -10.14 17.79 5.20
CA VAL A 237 -10.77 17.70 6.52
C VAL A 237 -10.92 19.09 7.12
N TRP A 238 -12.12 19.46 7.59
CA TRP A 238 -12.37 20.74 8.25
C TRP A 238 -12.78 20.58 9.71
N SER A 239 -12.30 21.50 10.56
CA SER A 239 -12.73 21.67 11.94
C SER A 239 -13.31 23.07 12.13
N ASP A 240 -14.42 23.20 12.87
CA ASP A 240 -14.73 24.48 13.50
C ASP A 240 -13.82 24.71 14.73
N ASN A 241 -13.85 25.91 15.29
CA ASN A 241 -12.86 26.35 16.26
C ASN A 241 -12.97 25.70 17.66
N TYR A 242 -14.01 24.90 17.97
CA TYR A 242 -14.32 24.59 19.38
C TYR A 242 -14.68 23.14 19.77
N ARG A 243 -14.86 22.19 18.84
CA ARG A 243 -14.73 20.73 19.11
C ARG A 243 -14.46 19.96 17.81
N ARG A 244 -13.78 18.81 17.92
CA ARG A 244 -13.46 17.94 16.76
C ARG A 244 -14.63 17.05 16.31
N THR A 245 -15.71 17.01 17.10
CA THR A 245 -16.86 16.13 16.92
C THR A 245 -18.18 16.84 17.25
N ASP A 246 -19.31 16.22 16.87
CA ASP A 246 -20.58 16.47 17.53
C ASP A 246 -20.63 15.86 18.95
N ALA A 247 -21.79 15.89 19.60
CA ALA A 247 -22.01 15.32 20.94
C ALA A 247 -21.95 13.78 20.99
N TYR A 248 -21.79 13.11 19.84
CA TYR A 248 -21.75 11.64 19.70
C TYR A 248 -20.40 11.12 19.17
N GLY A 249 -19.40 11.99 19.03
CA GLY A 249 -18.06 11.60 18.59
C GLY A 249 -17.82 11.66 17.08
N ASN A 250 -18.80 12.11 16.27
CA ASN A 250 -18.66 12.10 14.81
C ASN A 250 -18.00 13.38 14.28
N VAL A 251 -17.01 13.23 13.39
CA VAL A 251 -16.36 14.34 12.68
C VAL A 251 -17.36 15.01 11.74
N ARG A 252 -17.53 16.34 11.85
CA ARG A 252 -18.59 17.12 11.17
C ARG A 252 -18.34 17.42 9.68
N GLY A 253 -17.78 16.46 8.96
CA GLY A 253 -17.66 16.46 7.51
C GLY A 253 -16.23 16.22 7.04
N LEU A 254 -16.08 15.24 6.15
CA LEU A 254 -14.89 15.04 5.34
C LEU A 254 -15.17 15.63 3.94
N GLY A 255 -14.28 16.48 3.45
CA GLY A 255 -14.32 16.95 2.07
C GLY A 255 -13.63 15.97 1.15
N THR A 256 -14.32 14.89 0.78
CA THR A 256 -13.79 13.95 -0.21
C THR A 256 -13.53 14.69 -1.53
N ILE A 257 -12.28 14.64 -1.98
CA ILE A 257 -11.83 15.09 -3.31
C ILE A 257 -12.06 16.59 -3.57
N GLN A 258 -11.08 17.42 -3.16
CA GLN A 258 -10.96 18.82 -3.61
C GLN A 258 -9.70 18.97 -4.43
N ARG A 259 -9.78 19.57 -5.62
CA ARG A 259 -8.60 19.73 -6.48
C ARG A 259 -7.73 20.90 -6.03
N MET A 260 -6.44 20.67 -5.94
CA MET A 260 -5.37 21.67 -5.82
C MET A 260 -4.71 21.83 -7.18
N LYS A 261 -4.35 23.07 -7.55
CA LYS A 261 -3.73 23.39 -8.85
C LYS A 261 -2.48 24.23 -8.67
N LEU A 262 -1.39 23.81 -9.31
CA LEU A 262 -0.14 24.54 -9.40
C LEU A 262 -0.07 25.26 -10.75
N TRP A 263 -0.03 26.59 -10.71
CA TRP A 263 0.12 27.43 -11.90
C TRP A 263 1.49 28.09 -11.92
N ARG A 264 1.97 28.39 -13.12
CA ARG A 264 3.07 29.32 -13.36
C ARG A 264 2.55 30.49 -14.18
N ASP A 265 2.97 31.68 -13.82
CA ASP A 265 2.68 32.88 -14.60
C ASP A 265 3.30 32.83 -16.01
N ARG A 266 2.65 33.42 -17.01
CA ARG A 266 3.20 33.45 -18.39
C ARG A 266 4.17 34.62 -18.62
N VAL A 267 4.20 35.62 -17.74
CA VAL A 267 5.03 36.83 -17.88
C VAL A 267 6.18 36.85 -16.87
N SER A 268 5.97 36.28 -15.68
CA SER A 268 6.95 36.16 -14.61
C SER A 268 7.26 34.68 -14.28
N THR A 269 8.32 34.43 -13.50
CA THR A 269 8.67 33.08 -13.03
C THR A 269 7.91 32.65 -11.76
N VAL A 270 6.91 33.45 -11.34
CA VAL A 270 6.15 33.24 -10.10
C VAL A 270 5.21 32.04 -10.26
N HIS A 271 5.18 31.21 -9.22
CA HIS A 271 4.26 30.07 -9.12
C HIS A 271 3.13 30.37 -8.13
N TYR A 272 1.93 29.88 -8.45
CA TYR A 272 0.70 30.11 -7.69
C TYR A 272 0.04 28.78 -7.34
N LEU A 273 -0.45 28.65 -6.11
CA LEU A 273 -1.18 27.48 -5.64
C LEU A 273 -2.65 27.86 -5.40
N THR A 274 -3.57 27.26 -6.14
CA THR A 274 -5.03 27.45 -5.97
C THR A 274 -5.66 26.19 -5.36
N PHE A 275 -6.47 26.35 -4.32
CA PHE A 275 -7.28 25.26 -3.75
C PHE A 275 -8.64 25.76 -3.24
N TYR A 276 -9.59 24.84 -3.04
CA TYR A 276 -10.91 25.18 -2.50
C TYR A 276 -10.87 25.35 -0.97
N ALA A 277 -11.28 26.51 -0.47
CA ALA A 277 -11.27 26.82 0.96
C ALA A 277 -12.68 26.66 1.55
N ASN A 278 -13.01 25.44 2.00
CA ASN A 278 -14.40 25.06 2.29
C ASN A 278 -15.10 25.95 3.35
N HIS A 279 -14.37 26.51 4.33
CA HIS A 279 -14.93 27.43 5.35
C HIS A 279 -15.60 28.71 4.78
N ARG A 280 -15.40 29.02 3.49
CA ARG A 280 -16.09 30.10 2.76
C ARG A 280 -16.70 29.65 1.43
N ARG A 281 -16.63 28.36 1.10
CA ARG A 281 -17.01 27.79 -0.22
C ARG A 281 -16.44 28.56 -1.42
N ARG A 282 -15.15 28.92 -1.34
CA ARG A 282 -14.45 29.72 -2.36
C ARG A 282 -13.08 29.14 -2.65
N TRP A 283 -12.67 29.20 -3.91
CA TRP A 283 -11.26 29.01 -4.27
C TRP A 283 -10.41 30.12 -3.65
N LYS A 284 -9.23 29.77 -3.18
CA LYS A 284 -8.22 30.70 -2.67
C LYS A 284 -6.88 30.39 -3.31
N GLU A 285 -6.16 31.45 -3.64
CA GLU A 285 -4.84 31.40 -4.27
C GLU A 285 -3.77 32.00 -3.34
N TYR A 286 -2.54 31.50 -3.48
CA TYR A 286 -1.34 31.96 -2.79
C TYR A 286 -0.18 31.98 -3.79
N ARG A 287 0.76 32.93 -3.68
CA ARG A 287 2.05 32.84 -4.39
C ARG A 287 3.00 31.97 -3.61
N ILE A 288 3.81 31.17 -4.28
CA ILE A 288 4.83 30.35 -3.60
C ILE A 288 5.95 31.23 -3.01
N ASP A 289 6.27 32.38 -3.63
CA ASP A 289 7.22 33.35 -3.09
C ASP A 289 6.73 34.08 -1.82
N ASP A 290 5.47 33.94 -1.41
CA ASP A 290 4.96 34.53 -0.16
C ASP A 290 5.33 33.66 1.08
N PHE A 291 6.02 32.53 0.91
CA PHE A 291 6.39 31.59 1.97
C PHE A 291 7.92 31.61 2.29
N ASP A 292 8.29 31.70 3.58
CA ASP A 292 9.68 31.65 4.06
C ASP A 292 10.25 30.23 4.12
N GLU A 293 11.39 30.00 3.45
CA GLU A 293 12.17 28.75 3.52
C GLU A 293 12.82 28.54 4.90
N GLN A 294 12.60 27.37 5.49
CA GLN A 294 13.34 26.87 6.64
C GLN A 294 13.88 25.46 6.36
N VAL A 295 15.21 25.36 6.29
CA VAL A 295 15.97 24.10 6.23
C VAL A 295 16.44 23.76 7.64
N GLN A 296 16.08 22.58 8.16
CA GLN A 296 16.67 22.05 9.39
C GLN A 296 17.96 21.25 9.09
N HIS A 297 18.72 20.92 10.15
CA HIS A 297 20.16 20.63 10.07
C HIS A 297 20.59 19.47 9.14
N GLN A 298 21.88 19.51 8.76
CA GLN A 298 22.55 18.52 7.90
C GLN A 298 22.71 17.14 8.56
N ASP A 299 21.62 16.35 8.60
CA ASP A 299 21.70 14.89 8.50
C ASP A 299 20.39 14.22 8.04
N ASP A 300 19.29 14.99 7.89
CA ASP A 300 18.03 14.46 7.38
C ASP A 300 18.14 14.15 5.86
N ARG A 301 18.22 12.85 5.51
CA ARG A 301 18.40 12.40 4.12
C ARG A 301 17.20 12.72 3.21
N HIS A 302 16.08 13.13 3.80
CA HIS A 302 14.96 13.75 3.09
C HIS A 302 15.02 15.27 3.31
N ARG A 303 15.34 16.02 2.26
CA ARG A 303 15.45 17.49 2.31
C ARG A 303 14.09 18.13 2.61
N ARG A 304 13.79 18.33 3.89
CA ARG A 304 12.60 19.05 4.38
C ARG A 304 12.79 20.55 4.22
N LEU A 305 11.95 21.16 3.38
CA LEU A 305 11.79 22.61 3.28
C LEU A 305 10.47 22.99 3.98
N GLN A 306 10.56 23.65 5.14
CA GLN A 306 9.41 24.28 5.77
C GLN A 306 9.14 25.62 5.08
N LEU A 307 7.86 25.97 4.90
CA LEU A 307 7.42 27.17 4.17
C LEU A 307 6.38 27.95 5.01
N ASN A 308 6.76 29.13 5.51
CA ASN A 308 5.90 29.94 6.40
C ASN A 308 5.35 31.20 5.69
N VAL A 309 4.03 31.34 5.55
CA VAL A 309 3.42 32.48 4.82
C VAL A 309 3.66 33.83 5.53
N ARG A 310 4.34 34.77 4.86
CA ARG A 310 4.48 36.17 5.31
C ARG A 310 3.14 36.91 5.19
N GLY A 311 2.48 37.14 6.32
CA GLY A 311 1.14 37.75 6.36
C GLY A 311 1.10 39.21 5.90
N ALA A 312 0.79 39.43 4.62
CA ALA A 312 0.58 40.76 4.04
C ALA A 312 -0.58 41.52 4.73
N ARG A 313 -0.25 42.50 5.58
CA ARG A 313 -1.23 43.48 6.08
C ARG A 313 -1.61 44.44 4.94
N ARG A 314 -2.86 44.43 4.50
CA ARG A 314 -3.42 45.57 3.74
C ARG A 314 -3.53 46.78 4.67
N GLY A 315 -2.85 47.87 4.31
CA GLY A 315 -2.92 49.17 4.97
C GLY A 315 -2.53 50.26 3.98
N SER A 316 -3.41 51.26 3.86
CA SER A 316 -3.43 52.43 2.97
C SER A 316 -2.09 52.99 2.42
N ALA A 317 -2.11 53.39 1.14
CA ALA A 317 -1.18 54.38 0.57
C ALA A 317 -1.50 55.80 1.13
N PRO A 318 -0.58 56.80 1.04
CA PRO A 318 -0.09 57.36 -0.23
C PRO A 318 1.45 57.49 -0.33
N ASP A 319 1.91 58.15 -1.41
CA ASP A 319 3.30 58.22 -1.90
C ASP A 319 4.32 58.99 -1.04
N SER A 320 5.61 58.66 -1.20
CA SER A 320 6.62 59.61 -1.72
C SER A 320 8.00 58.97 -2.05
N THR A 321 8.59 59.45 -3.14
CA THR A 321 10.04 59.66 -3.47
C THR A 321 11.13 59.13 -2.50
N THR A 322 12.29 58.60 -2.94
CA THR A 322 13.00 58.70 -4.23
C THR A 322 14.15 57.68 -4.36
N GLN A 323 14.63 57.45 -5.60
CA GLN A 323 16.01 57.01 -6.00
C GLN A 323 16.65 55.78 -5.30
N GLY A 324 17.14 54.74 -5.98
CA GLY A 324 17.15 54.42 -7.42
C GLY A 324 18.55 54.17 -8.00
N SER A 325 18.93 52.90 -8.13
CA SER A 325 20.01 52.48 -9.05
C SER A 325 19.90 50.99 -9.39
N SER A 326 19.25 50.68 -10.51
CA SER A 326 19.29 49.36 -11.14
C SER A 326 19.35 49.52 -12.66
N ARG A 327 20.40 49.02 -13.31
CA ARG A 327 20.43 48.87 -14.78
C ARG A 327 21.50 47.90 -15.26
N ASN A 328 21.28 47.36 -16.47
CA ASN A 328 22.11 46.38 -17.20
C ASN A 328 22.00 44.96 -16.60
N GLN A 329 21.08 44.08 -17.00
CA GLN A 329 20.28 43.95 -18.23
C GLN A 329 21.09 43.61 -19.49
N ARG A 330 21.01 42.33 -19.92
CA ARG A 330 21.01 41.78 -21.30
C ARG A 330 20.37 40.37 -21.18
N PHE A 331 19.30 40.02 -21.90
CA PHE A 331 19.18 39.72 -23.36
C PHE A 331 20.05 38.51 -23.78
N SER A 332 19.60 37.52 -24.57
CA SER A 332 18.28 37.05 -25.09
C SER A 332 18.48 35.65 -25.76
N ALA A 333 17.54 34.87 -26.33
CA ALA A 333 16.09 34.94 -26.65
C ALA A 333 15.51 33.50 -26.85
N ALA A 334 14.21 33.36 -27.20
CA ALA A 334 13.58 32.27 -27.99
C ALA A 334 13.61 30.81 -27.42
N SER A 335 12.48 30.20 -27.00
CA SER A 335 11.41 29.51 -27.78
C SER A 335 11.70 28.00 -28.06
N ILE A 336 10.78 27.02 -27.98
CA ILE A 336 9.30 27.05 -27.83
C ILE A 336 8.77 25.73 -27.17
N PHE A 337 7.50 25.73 -26.73
CA PHE A 337 6.73 24.60 -26.14
C PHE A 337 6.37 23.46 -27.16
N ARG A 338 5.66 22.33 -26.89
CA ARG A 338 5.04 21.74 -25.67
C ARG A 338 5.18 20.18 -25.59
N PRO A 339 4.14 19.31 -25.67
CA PRO A 339 3.83 18.35 -24.61
C PRO A 339 3.98 16.86 -25.02
N ARG A 340 3.61 15.94 -24.13
CA ARG A 340 3.26 14.55 -24.49
C ARG A 340 1.79 14.29 -24.21
N GLN A 341 1.02 13.97 -25.25
CA GLN A 341 -0.34 13.42 -25.17
C GLN A 341 -0.32 11.91 -25.52
N PRO A 342 -1.43 11.16 -25.33
CA PRO A 342 -1.40 9.69 -25.35
C PRO A 342 -1.22 9.10 -26.76
N SER A 343 -0.60 7.92 -26.82
CA SER A 343 -0.32 7.21 -28.08
C SER A 343 -1.37 6.14 -28.40
N SER A 344 -2.47 6.56 -29.02
CA SER A 344 -2.92 5.90 -30.26
C SER A 344 -2.27 6.67 -31.43
N SER A 345 -2.04 6.14 -32.64
CA SER A 345 -2.50 4.92 -33.30
C SER A 345 -1.50 4.48 -34.40
N SER A 346 -1.78 3.36 -35.09
CA SER A 346 -1.45 2.99 -36.50
C SER A 346 -0.14 3.48 -37.18
N VAL A 347 0.59 2.52 -37.79
CA VAL A 347 1.76 2.75 -38.66
C VAL A 347 1.39 3.24 -40.07
N GLY A 348 2.19 4.15 -40.63
CA GLY A 348 2.22 4.52 -42.06
C GLY A 348 3.68 4.64 -42.58
N PRO A 349 3.98 4.38 -43.87
CA PRO A 349 5.35 4.08 -44.29
C PRO A 349 6.15 5.27 -44.86
N ASN A 350 7.13 5.75 -44.10
CA ASN A 350 8.52 5.98 -44.54
C ASN A 350 9.35 6.52 -43.36
N GLY A 351 10.51 5.90 -43.09
CA GLY A 351 11.25 6.15 -41.85
C GLY A 351 12.57 6.91 -42.03
N THR A 352 12.82 7.86 -41.12
CA THR A 352 14.17 8.27 -40.70
C THR A 352 14.10 8.79 -39.26
N TYR A 353 14.96 8.28 -38.38
CA TYR A 353 15.13 8.80 -37.02
C TYR A 353 16.33 9.75 -36.96
N VAL A 354 16.20 10.84 -36.19
CA VAL A 354 17.33 11.67 -35.74
C VAL A 354 17.22 11.81 -34.23
N SER A 355 18.34 11.65 -33.53
CA SER A 355 18.43 11.77 -32.07
C SER A 355 18.90 13.18 -31.68
N SER A 356 18.40 13.69 -30.55
CA SER A 356 19.00 14.83 -29.84
C SER A 356 18.90 14.62 -28.32
N SER A 357 19.86 15.19 -27.59
CA SER A 357 20.08 14.98 -26.16
C SER A 357 19.26 15.93 -25.27
N ALA A 358 18.95 15.48 -24.05
CA ALA A 358 18.25 16.28 -23.05
C ALA A 358 19.06 17.50 -22.55
N VAL A 359 18.36 18.51 -22.02
CA VAL A 359 18.91 19.71 -21.38
C VAL A 359 18.50 19.74 -19.89
N PRO A 360 19.39 20.08 -18.93
CA PRO A 360 19.04 20.13 -17.51
C PRO A 360 18.26 21.41 -17.15
N GLY A 361 17.41 21.37 -16.10
CA GLY A 361 16.90 22.59 -15.46
C GLY A 361 15.49 22.56 -14.84
N ALA A 362 14.71 21.49 -14.99
CA ALA A 362 13.39 21.40 -14.35
C ALA A 362 13.49 20.97 -12.87
N LEU A 363 12.66 21.55 -12.00
CA LEU A 363 12.42 21.02 -10.66
C LEU A 363 11.49 19.81 -10.74
N ASP A 364 11.96 18.67 -10.25
CA ASP A 364 11.19 17.43 -10.09
C ASP A 364 10.58 17.42 -8.68
N ILE A 365 9.29 17.76 -8.58
CA ILE A 365 8.51 17.76 -7.33
C ILE A 365 7.62 16.51 -7.34
N ARG A 366 7.93 15.54 -6.49
CA ARG A 366 7.22 14.23 -6.50
C ARG A 366 6.08 14.12 -5.49
N TYR A 367 6.13 14.89 -4.41
CA TYR A 367 5.14 14.87 -3.33
C TYR A 367 5.01 16.26 -2.68
N ILE A 368 3.80 16.62 -2.27
CA ILE A 368 3.50 17.82 -1.47
C ILE A 368 2.74 17.40 -0.22
N GLY A 369 3.32 17.66 0.96
CA GLY A 369 2.71 17.33 2.26
C GLY A 369 2.17 18.58 2.94
N ILE A 370 0.85 18.67 3.15
CA ILE A 370 0.21 19.83 3.80
C ILE A 370 -0.11 19.48 5.26
N GLN A 371 0.45 20.24 6.21
CA GLN A 371 0.24 20.05 7.64
C GLN A 371 -0.35 21.31 8.27
N PHE A 372 -1.35 21.14 9.15
CA PHE A 372 -2.00 22.23 9.88
C PHE A 372 -1.55 22.20 11.35
N THR A 373 -0.58 23.04 11.71
CA THR A 373 -0.03 23.14 13.07
C THR A 373 -0.56 24.36 13.82
N ARG A 374 -0.99 24.15 15.07
CA ARG A 374 -1.41 25.19 16.02
C ARG A 374 -0.23 25.60 16.91
N ASN A 375 -0.16 26.88 17.30
CA ASN A 375 0.91 27.42 18.14
C ASN A 375 0.40 27.69 19.56
N ASP A 376 0.60 26.73 20.47
CA ASP A 376 0.10 26.77 21.86
C ASP A 376 1.08 27.39 22.87
N ARG A 377 1.89 28.38 22.45
CA ARG A 377 2.89 29.06 23.31
C ARG A 377 2.58 30.54 23.64
N ILE A 378 1.36 30.85 24.13
CA ILE A 378 1.13 32.04 24.98
C ILE A 378 0.03 31.78 26.03
N THR A 379 0.42 31.64 27.30
CA THR A 379 -0.34 32.02 28.51
C THR A 379 0.64 32.19 29.69
N PRO A 380 0.29 32.94 30.77
CA PRO A 380 1.29 33.67 31.58
C PRO A 380 1.82 32.96 32.85
N GLU A 381 2.76 33.66 33.49
CA GLU A 381 3.60 33.29 34.65
C GLU A 381 2.84 33.13 35.99
N SER A 382 3.37 32.32 36.92
CA SER A 382 3.84 32.80 38.25
C SER A 382 4.44 31.70 39.14
N ASP A 383 5.39 32.13 39.97
CA ASP A 383 6.27 31.46 40.92
C ASP A 383 5.73 30.36 41.88
N VAL A 384 6.62 29.50 42.40
CA VAL A 384 7.15 29.56 43.80
C VAL A 384 8.14 28.41 44.09
N ASN A 385 9.17 28.69 44.90
CA ASN A 385 10.19 27.72 45.35
C ASN A 385 9.66 26.62 46.28
N ASN A 386 10.33 25.45 46.30
CA ASN A 386 10.87 24.92 47.57
C ASN A 386 11.97 23.86 47.43
N THR A 387 12.72 23.65 48.52
CA THR A 387 13.95 22.83 48.58
C THR A 387 13.81 21.50 49.35
N THR A 388 14.70 20.55 49.02
CA THR A 388 15.24 19.44 49.85
C THR A 388 14.29 18.43 50.52
N ASN A 389 14.53 17.13 50.28
CA ASN A 389 14.70 16.12 51.34
C ASN A 389 15.31 14.81 50.78
N GLU A 390 16.34 14.26 51.43
CA GLU A 390 17.10 13.10 50.91
C GLU A 390 16.46 11.74 51.18
N THR A 391 15.52 11.62 52.12
CA THR A 391 14.84 10.36 52.48
C THR A 391 14.01 9.76 51.34
N ASP A 392 13.56 10.60 50.41
CA ASP A 392 12.86 10.19 49.19
C ASP A 392 13.77 9.43 48.20
N SER A 393 15.10 9.60 48.29
CA SER A 393 16.06 8.96 47.37
C SER A 393 16.02 7.44 47.38
N LYS A 394 15.70 6.80 48.52
CA LYS A 394 15.64 5.33 48.62
C LYS A 394 14.37 4.78 47.96
N LYS A 395 13.20 5.34 48.27
CA LYS A 395 11.94 4.98 47.60
C LYS A 395 11.96 5.35 46.12
N LYS A 396 12.56 6.47 45.72
CA LYS A 396 12.79 6.79 44.30
C LYS A 396 13.75 5.82 43.63
N ARG A 397 14.75 5.26 44.31
CA ARG A 397 15.62 4.21 43.75
C ARG A 397 14.88 2.88 43.56
N GLU A 398 14.01 2.49 44.50
CA GLU A 398 13.17 1.30 44.33
C GLU A 398 12.13 1.50 43.22
N MET A 399 11.39 2.62 43.21
CA MET A 399 10.44 2.94 42.13
C MET A 399 11.13 3.15 40.76
N ALA A 400 12.36 3.66 40.72
CA ALA A 400 13.14 3.76 39.48
C ALA A 400 13.64 2.39 39.01
N ALA A 401 13.95 1.45 39.91
CA ALA A 401 14.24 0.07 39.53
C ALA A 401 13.01 -0.59 38.90
N THR A 402 11.80 -0.37 39.46
CA THR A 402 10.54 -0.84 38.84
C THR A 402 10.33 -0.28 37.44
N LYS A 403 10.66 1.01 37.21
CA LYS A 403 10.56 1.67 35.89
C LYS A 403 11.47 1.11 34.78
N THR A 404 12.33 0.12 35.06
CA THR A 404 13.20 -0.51 34.05
C THR A 404 12.74 -1.89 33.56
N LYS A 405 11.68 -2.47 34.15
CA LYS A 405 11.10 -3.76 33.74
C LYS A 405 9.76 -3.49 33.04
N LYS A 406 9.54 -4.02 31.83
CA LYS A 406 8.26 -3.92 31.08
C LYS A 406 7.65 -5.31 30.91
N ILE A 407 6.31 -5.36 30.83
CA ILE A 407 5.56 -6.56 30.41
C ILE A 407 5.33 -6.49 28.91
N ILE A 408 5.56 -7.61 28.24
CA ILE A 408 5.49 -7.77 26.79
C ILE A 408 4.46 -8.86 26.46
N LEU A 409 3.38 -8.48 25.78
CA LEU A 409 2.29 -9.38 25.41
C LEU A 409 2.44 -9.82 23.94
N SER A 410 2.76 -11.09 23.68
CA SER A 410 2.90 -11.61 22.30
C SER A 410 1.63 -12.31 21.84
N VAL A 411 1.04 -11.80 20.76
CA VAL A 411 -0.30 -12.20 20.27
C VAL A 411 -0.20 -12.81 18.87
N ASN A 412 -0.74 -14.03 18.71
CA ASN A 412 -0.78 -14.77 17.44
C ASN A 412 -2.24 -15.20 17.16
N ALA A 413 -2.84 -14.61 16.13
CA ALA A 413 -4.27 -14.74 15.83
C ALA A 413 -4.52 -15.53 14.53
N GLY A 414 -4.66 -16.84 14.65
CA GLY A 414 -5.06 -17.71 13.54
C GLY A 414 -6.58 -17.73 13.33
N SER A 415 -7.03 -18.19 12.16
CA SER A 415 -8.47 -18.31 11.87
C SER A 415 -9.19 -19.39 12.69
N SER A 416 -8.46 -20.27 13.38
CA SER A 416 -8.99 -21.41 14.16
C SER A 416 -8.62 -21.38 15.65
N SER A 417 -7.71 -20.48 16.04
CA SER A 417 -7.14 -20.39 17.39
C SER A 417 -6.48 -19.03 17.61
N VAL A 418 -6.49 -18.56 18.85
CA VAL A 418 -5.73 -17.38 19.30
C VAL A 418 -4.82 -17.80 20.45
N LYS A 419 -3.56 -17.35 20.41
CA LYS A 419 -2.57 -17.62 21.45
C LYS A 419 -1.94 -16.31 21.93
N ILE A 420 -1.87 -16.15 23.25
CA ILE A 420 -1.22 -15.05 23.94
C ILE A 420 -0.12 -15.62 24.85
N SER A 421 1.07 -15.05 24.78
CA SER A 421 2.18 -15.37 25.67
C SER A 421 2.65 -14.11 26.38
N VAL A 422 2.68 -14.12 27.71
CA VAL A 422 3.11 -13.01 28.57
C VAL A 422 4.58 -13.19 28.89
N TYR A 423 5.37 -12.18 28.55
CA TYR A 423 6.79 -12.10 28.86
C TYR A 423 7.09 -10.86 29.70
N THR A 424 8.29 -10.83 30.28
CA THR A 424 8.84 -9.61 30.84
C THR A 424 10.33 -9.50 30.55
N ALA A 425 10.79 -8.26 30.33
CA ALA A 425 12.17 -7.94 30.04
C ALA A 425 12.59 -6.68 30.81
N LYS A 426 13.88 -6.38 30.78
CA LYS A 426 14.44 -5.10 31.22
C LYS A 426 15.17 -4.44 30.05
N ARG A 427 15.34 -3.12 30.09
CA ARG A 427 16.19 -2.41 29.11
C ARG A 427 17.59 -3.05 29.06
N GLY A 428 18.08 -3.33 27.86
CA GLY A 428 19.35 -4.03 27.62
C GLY A 428 19.36 -5.54 27.92
N GLN A 429 18.21 -6.18 28.21
CA GLN A 429 18.09 -7.63 28.38
C GLN A 429 17.50 -8.26 27.11
N SER A 430 18.36 -8.91 26.31
CA SER A 430 18.00 -9.54 25.03
C SER A 430 17.06 -10.75 25.15
N SER A 431 17.17 -11.54 26.20
CA SER A 431 16.30 -12.71 26.42
C SER A 431 15.16 -12.39 27.39
N PRO A 432 13.90 -12.27 26.93
CA PRO A 432 12.76 -12.05 27.80
C PRO A 432 12.43 -13.30 28.64
N GLU A 433 11.91 -13.08 29.85
CA GLU A 433 11.44 -14.09 30.80
C GLU A 433 9.97 -14.44 30.51
N LYS A 434 9.64 -15.71 30.26
CA LYS A 434 8.26 -16.16 29.97
C LYS A 434 7.48 -16.36 31.28
N LEU A 435 6.47 -15.54 31.52
CA LEU A 435 5.66 -15.57 32.73
C LEU A 435 4.44 -16.48 32.60
N ALA A 436 3.74 -16.41 31.47
CA ALA A 436 2.49 -17.13 31.25
C ALA A 436 2.19 -17.36 29.75
N GLU A 437 1.30 -18.30 29.45
CA GLU A 437 0.89 -18.64 28.10
C GLU A 437 -0.55 -19.18 28.10
N ALA A 438 -1.44 -18.54 27.35
CA ALA A 438 -2.85 -18.91 27.25
C ALA A 438 -3.25 -19.03 25.78
N SER A 439 -4.05 -20.04 25.42
CA SER A 439 -4.59 -20.17 24.07
C SER A 439 -6.00 -20.72 24.03
N ILE A 440 -6.82 -20.21 23.11
CA ILE A 440 -8.12 -20.78 22.78
C ILE A 440 -8.02 -21.43 21.39
N SER A 441 -8.37 -22.70 21.31
CA SER A 441 -8.38 -23.51 20.09
C SER A 441 -9.78 -24.06 19.79
N GLY A 442 -10.07 -24.31 18.51
CA GLY A 442 -11.35 -24.87 18.07
C GLY A 442 -12.40 -23.83 17.63
N LEU A 443 -12.00 -22.60 17.33
CA LEU A 443 -12.93 -21.53 16.91
C LEU A 443 -13.75 -21.90 15.66
N THR A 444 -13.15 -22.67 14.74
CA THR A 444 -13.80 -23.19 13.52
C THR A 444 -14.29 -24.63 13.64
N ALA A 445 -14.18 -25.23 14.83
CA ALA A 445 -14.56 -26.62 15.12
C ALA A 445 -15.00 -26.74 16.60
N PRO A 446 -16.17 -26.15 16.95
CA PRO A 446 -16.59 -26.00 18.34
C PRO A 446 -16.88 -27.35 19.04
N PRO A 447 -16.81 -27.41 20.38
CA PRO A 447 -16.66 -26.29 21.31
C PRO A 447 -15.21 -25.74 21.38
N PRO A 448 -15.03 -24.42 21.52
CA PRO A 448 -13.71 -23.85 21.79
C PRO A 448 -13.18 -24.34 23.15
N THR A 449 -11.87 -24.53 23.23
CA THR A 449 -11.15 -25.03 24.40
C THR A 449 -10.00 -24.12 24.79
N LEU A 450 -9.79 -23.94 26.09
CA LEU A 450 -8.74 -23.14 26.71
C LEU A 450 -7.63 -24.06 27.23
N ASP A 451 -6.40 -23.78 26.83
CA ASP A 451 -5.17 -24.21 27.50
C ASP A 451 -4.53 -22.99 28.17
N TYR A 452 -4.12 -23.11 29.44
CA TYR A 452 -3.45 -22.05 30.19
C TYR A 452 -2.30 -22.61 31.04
N ALA A 453 -1.11 -22.02 30.91
CA ALA A 453 0.09 -22.35 31.66
C ALA A 453 0.77 -21.10 32.22
N ARG A 454 1.39 -21.23 33.39
CA ARG A 454 1.97 -20.14 34.18
C ARG A 454 3.30 -20.60 34.78
N ARG A 455 4.38 -19.87 34.51
CA ARG A 455 5.77 -20.19 34.91
C ARG A 455 6.18 -21.65 34.60
N GLY A 456 5.67 -22.21 33.49
CA GLY A 456 5.88 -23.59 33.06
C GLY A 456 4.85 -24.61 33.58
N GLU A 457 4.14 -24.31 34.66
CA GLU A 457 3.10 -25.18 35.22
C GLU A 457 1.80 -25.07 34.42
N THR A 458 1.12 -26.21 34.19
CA THR A 458 -0.20 -26.23 33.51
C THR A 458 -1.30 -25.92 34.53
N VAL A 459 -1.97 -24.79 34.39
CA VAL A 459 -3.11 -24.37 35.23
C VAL A 459 -4.41 -24.97 34.71
N THR A 460 -4.63 -24.86 33.39
CA THR A 460 -5.83 -25.38 32.70
C THR A 460 -5.41 -26.11 31.43
N LYS A 461 -6.02 -27.27 31.15
CA LYS A 461 -5.77 -28.03 29.91
C LYS A 461 -7.07 -28.45 29.25
N SER A 462 -7.27 -27.94 28.04
CA SER A 462 -8.38 -28.25 27.13
C SER A 462 -9.77 -28.09 27.77
N GLU A 463 -9.93 -27.12 28.68
CA GLU A 463 -11.22 -26.83 29.31
C GLU A 463 -12.15 -26.15 28.31
N LYS A 464 -13.43 -26.52 28.27
CA LYS A 464 -14.41 -25.85 27.41
C LYS A 464 -14.60 -24.40 27.84
N VAL A 465 -14.44 -23.47 26.90
CA VAL A 465 -14.64 -22.04 27.18
C VAL A 465 -16.12 -21.81 27.53
N LYS A 466 -16.36 -21.26 28.72
CA LYS A 466 -17.71 -20.99 29.26
C LYS A 466 -18.31 -19.68 28.71
N GLU A 467 -17.44 -18.74 28.34
CA GLU A 467 -17.81 -17.45 27.75
C GLU A 467 -17.91 -17.53 26.22
N LYS A 468 -18.50 -16.51 25.59
CA LYS A 468 -18.74 -16.52 24.14
C LYS A 468 -17.46 -16.21 23.35
N ALA A 469 -16.69 -17.24 23.01
CA ALA A 469 -15.53 -17.17 22.13
C ALA A 469 -15.83 -17.76 20.73
N ASP A 470 -16.72 -17.12 19.95
CA ASP A 470 -17.13 -17.57 18.61
C ASP A 470 -16.28 -17.02 17.45
N ASN A 471 -15.34 -16.12 17.75
CA ASN A 471 -14.45 -15.48 16.78
C ASN A 471 -13.12 -15.10 17.44
N PRO A 472 -12.04 -14.83 16.66
CA PRO A 472 -10.72 -14.52 17.22
C PRO A 472 -10.67 -13.32 18.17
N LEU A 473 -11.43 -12.24 17.91
CA LEU A 473 -11.43 -11.07 18.78
C LEU A 473 -12.11 -11.37 20.13
N ALA A 474 -13.22 -12.11 20.12
CA ALA A 474 -13.86 -12.56 21.36
C ALA A 474 -12.97 -13.54 22.15
N ALA A 475 -12.24 -14.43 21.45
CA ALA A 475 -11.27 -15.31 22.06
C ALA A 475 -10.09 -14.55 22.69
N PHE A 476 -9.57 -13.51 22.03
CA PHE A 476 -8.57 -12.61 22.59
C PHE A 476 -9.06 -11.94 23.88
N GLY A 477 -10.30 -11.45 23.91
CA GLY A 477 -10.89 -10.84 25.12
C GLY A 477 -10.95 -11.80 26.31
N VAL A 478 -11.36 -13.05 26.09
CA VAL A 478 -11.38 -14.10 27.14
C VAL A 478 -9.96 -14.45 27.60
N LEU A 479 -8.98 -14.52 26.70
CA LEU A 479 -7.59 -14.79 27.04
C LEU A 479 -6.95 -13.66 27.85
N LEU A 480 -7.12 -12.41 27.42
CA LEU A 480 -6.62 -11.23 28.14
C LEU A 480 -7.23 -11.12 29.54
N LYS A 481 -8.54 -11.42 29.68
CA LYS A 481 -9.21 -11.51 30.98
C LYS A 481 -8.66 -12.64 31.84
N THR A 482 -8.45 -13.84 31.28
CA THR A 482 -7.89 -15.00 31.99
C THR A 482 -6.51 -14.70 32.60
N LEU A 483 -5.70 -13.87 31.93
CA LEU A 483 -4.39 -13.45 32.40
C LEU A 483 -4.46 -12.35 33.48
N ILE A 484 -5.43 -11.43 33.38
CA ILE A 484 -5.61 -10.31 34.33
C ILE A 484 -6.32 -10.73 35.62
N ASP A 485 -7.29 -11.66 35.53
CA ASP A 485 -8.04 -12.18 36.69
C ASP A 485 -7.23 -13.20 37.53
N ASP A 486 -6.01 -13.56 37.11
CA ASP A 486 -5.14 -14.54 37.80
C ASP A 486 -4.31 -13.90 38.94
N ALA A 487 -4.76 -14.09 40.18
CA ALA A 487 -4.13 -13.57 41.38
C ALA A 487 -2.69 -14.09 41.64
N ASP A 488 -2.28 -15.22 41.05
CA ASP A 488 -0.91 -15.75 41.17
C ASP A 488 0.04 -15.21 40.07
N LEU A 489 -0.48 -14.36 39.17
CA LEU A 489 0.27 -13.66 38.12
C LEU A 489 0.27 -12.12 38.36
N PRO A 490 0.77 -11.64 39.52
CA PRO A 490 0.68 -10.24 39.92
C PRO A 490 1.41 -9.26 38.99
N GLU A 491 2.29 -9.74 38.10
CA GLU A 491 2.93 -8.93 37.06
C GLU A 491 1.96 -8.35 36.00
N ILE A 492 0.74 -8.87 35.85
CA ILE A 492 -0.27 -8.35 34.90
C ILE A 492 -1.66 -8.21 35.56
N SER A 493 -1.71 -7.57 36.73
CA SER A 493 -2.95 -7.30 37.48
C SER A 493 -3.98 -6.42 36.76
N SER A 494 -3.59 -5.76 35.66
CA SER A 494 -4.39 -4.78 34.95
C SER A 494 -3.92 -4.58 33.51
N LYS A 495 -4.78 -4.01 32.67
CA LYS A 495 -4.39 -3.53 31.32
C LYS A 495 -3.28 -2.47 31.34
N SER A 496 -3.05 -1.82 32.48
CA SER A 496 -2.01 -0.80 32.68
C SER A 496 -0.62 -1.33 33.01
N ASP A 497 -0.49 -2.62 33.32
CA ASP A 497 0.80 -3.26 33.56
C ASP A 497 1.50 -3.66 32.24
N ILE A 498 0.74 -3.70 31.14
CA ILE A 498 1.20 -4.06 29.79
C ILE A 498 1.96 -2.87 29.17
N GLY A 499 3.27 -3.03 28.95
CA GLY A 499 4.11 -1.99 28.35
C GLY A 499 4.27 -2.10 26.83
N ILE A 500 4.26 -3.31 26.30
CA ILE A 500 4.44 -3.61 24.86
C ILE A 500 3.47 -4.72 24.46
N VAL A 501 2.89 -4.64 23.26
CA VAL A 501 2.12 -5.73 22.62
C VAL A 501 2.70 -6.05 21.25
N CYS A 502 3.20 -7.27 21.07
CA CYS A 502 3.73 -7.76 19.79
C CYS A 502 2.63 -8.51 19.03
N HIS A 503 2.18 -7.96 17.91
CA HIS A 503 1.14 -8.55 17.07
C HIS A 503 1.76 -9.26 15.88
N ARG A 504 1.51 -10.56 15.73
CA ARG A 504 1.90 -11.28 14.51
C ARG A 504 0.98 -10.89 13.35
N ILE A 505 1.57 -10.24 12.35
CA ILE A 505 0.94 -9.93 11.06
C ILE A 505 1.56 -10.87 10.02
N VAL A 506 0.74 -11.49 9.17
CA VAL A 506 1.27 -12.46 8.19
C VAL A 506 1.98 -11.74 7.05
N HIS A 507 1.31 -10.77 6.41
CA HIS A 507 1.83 -10.05 5.26
C HIS A 507 2.20 -8.62 5.63
N GLY A 508 3.51 -8.31 5.70
CA GLY A 508 4.02 -6.95 5.96
C GLY A 508 4.13 -6.08 4.71
N GLY A 509 4.01 -6.66 3.51
CA GLY A 509 4.17 -5.92 2.26
C GLY A 509 5.58 -5.31 2.17
N ASP A 510 5.65 -4.00 2.02
CA ASP A 510 6.90 -3.22 1.98
C ASP A 510 7.60 -3.04 3.35
N TYR A 511 6.98 -3.45 4.47
CA TYR A 511 7.68 -3.48 5.76
C TYR A 511 8.74 -4.60 5.83
N THR A 512 10.01 -4.18 5.94
CA THR A 512 11.18 -5.06 6.02
C THR A 512 11.63 -5.38 7.45
N ARG A 513 11.00 -4.79 8.46
CA ARG A 513 11.25 -4.99 9.89
C ARG A 513 9.96 -4.77 10.69
N ALA A 514 9.97 -5.14 11.97
CA ALA A 514 8.88 -4.82 12.90
C ALA A 514 8.73 -3.30 13.07
N VAL A 515 7.51 -2.81 13.32
CA VAL A 515 7.20 -1.38 13.42
C VAL A 515 6.20 -1.09 14.56
N VAL A 516 6.36 0.06 15.22
CA VAL A 516 5.37 0.58 16.17
C VAL A 516 4.11 1.00 15.40
N ILE A 517 2.95 0.55 15.87
CA ILE A 517 1.66 0.77 15.20
C ILE A 517 1.14 2.17 15.56
N SER A 518 1.39 3.12 14.66
CA SER A 518 0.68 4.41 14.57
C SER A 518 -0.62 4.29 13.76
N ASP A 519 -1.49 5.31 13.78
CA ASP A 519 -2.67 5.42 12.90
C ASP A 519 -2.29 5.22 11.40
N GLU A 520 -1.18 5.84 10.97
CA GLU A 520 -0.61 5.71 9.63
C GLU A 520 -0.18 4.27 9.34
N THR A 521 0.48 3.62 10.30
CA THR A 521 0.91 2.22 10.18
C THR A 521 -0.29 1.29 10.07
N TYR A 522 -1.29 1.49 10.93
CA TYR A 522 -2.53 0.72 10.95
C TYR A 522 -3.28 0.83 9.61
N HIS A 523 -3.49 2.05 9.10
CA HIS A 523 -4.14 2.25 7.80
C HIS A 523 -3.31 1.71 6.62
N HIS A 524 -1.98 1.80 6.64
CA HIS A 524 -1.17 1.16 5.60
C HIS A 524 -1.32 -0.37 5.63
N LEU A 525 -1.41 -0.98 6.81
CA LEU A 525 -1.70 -2.41 6.98
C LEU A 525 -3.12 -2.79 6.53
N GLU A 526 -4.11 -1.90 6.68
CA GLU A 526 -5.42 -2.08 6.04
C GLU A 526 -5.30 -2.10 4.51
N THR A 527 -4.46 -1.26 3.88
CA THR A 527 -4.22 -1.36 2.42
C THR A 527 -3.42 -2.61 1.99
N ILE A 528 -2.53 -3.11 2.86
CA ILE A 528 -1.74 -4.32 2.60
C ILE A 528 -2.61 -5.59 2.76
N ASN A 529 -3.71 -5.52 3.51
CA ASN A 529 -4.64 -6.63 3.69
C ASN A 529 -5.15 -7.17 2.34
N ASP A 530 -5.38 -6.31 1.34
CA ASP A 530 -5.83 -6.71 -0.01
C ASP A 530 -4.85 -7.66 -0.75
N LEU A 531 -3.57 -7.70 -0.37
CA LEU A 531 -2.59 -8.66 -0.92
C LEU A 531 -2.72 -10.06 -0.29
N ALA A 532 -3.31 -10.18 0.90
CA ALA A 532 -3.40 -11.41 1.68
C ALA A 532 -4.60 -11.41 2.65
N PRO A 533 -5.85 -11.19 2.19
CA PRO A 533 -6.95 -10.79 3.08
C PRO A 533 -7.49 -11.96 3.93
N LEU A 534 -7.23 -13.19 3.48
CA LEU A 534 -7.39 -14.44 4.23
C LEU A 534 -6.45 -14.60 5.44
N HIS A 535 -5.46 -13.69 5.61
CA HIS A 535 -4.36 -13.86 6.56
C HIS A 535 -4.20 -12.70 7.56
N ASN A 536 -4.31 -11.43 7.14
CA ASN A 536 -4.09 -10.28 8.03
C ASN A 536 -5.33 -9.86 8.85
N SER A 537 -6.53 -10.02 8.30
CA SER A 537 -7.80 -9.53 8.84
C SER A 537 -8.06 -9.84 10.33
N ASN A 538 -7.78 -11.06 10.78
CA ASN A 538 -7.97 -11.45 12.19
C ASN A 538 -7.01 -10.73 13.15
N SER A 539 -5.75 -10.53 12.74
CA SER A 539 -4.77 -9.80 13.55
C SER A 539 -5.10 -8.32 13.62
N LEU A 540 -5.52 -7.69 12.52
CA LEU A 540 -5.85 -6.26 12.49
C LEU A 540 -7.04 -5.90 13.40
N ALA A 541 -8.03 -6.79 13.52
CA ALA A 541 -9.13 -6.61 14.48
C ALA A 541 -8.63 -6.56 15.94
N ILE A 542 -7.66 -7.40 16.31
CA ILE A 542 -7.10 -7.45 17.66
C ILE A 542 -6.10 -6.30 17.90
N VAL A 543 -5.30 -5.93 16.89
CA VAL A 543 -4.48 -4.70 16.90
C VAL A 543 -5.35 -3.51 17.26
N LYS A 544 -6.48 -3.32 16.57
CA LYS A 544 -7.39 -2.21 16.80
C LYS A 544 -7.91 -2.17 18.24
N THR A 545 -8.42 -3.29 18.75
CA THR A 545 -8.85 -3.39 20.15
C THR A 545 -7.71 -3.14 21.15
N CYS A 546 -6.46 -3.50 20.83
CA CYS A 546 -5.31 -3.18 21.68
C CYS A 546 -4.86 -1.70 21.61
N VAL A 547 -5.20 -0.98 20.53
CA VAL A 547 -5.03 0.47 20.43
C VAL A 547 -6.17 1.22 21.13
N ASP A 548 -7.41 0.72 21.01
CA ASP A 548 -8.61 1.33 21.60
C ASP A 548 -8.74 1.09 23.12
N GLU A 549 -8.31 -0.07 23.64
CA GLU A 549 -8.56 -0.48 25.04
C GLU A 549 -7.35 -0.48 26.00
N LEU A 550 -6.11 -0.36 25.49
CA LEU A 550 -4.91 -0.31 26.35
C LEU A 550 -4.48 1.15 26.60
N PRO A 551 -3.78 1.47 27.70
CA PRO A 551 -3.39 2.85 27.98
C PRO A 551 -2.41 3.41 26.95
N ALA A 552 -2.48 4.71 26.71
CA ALA A 552 -1.67 5.44 25.71
C ALA A 552 -0.14 5.43 25.93
N GLY A 553 0.36 4.74 26.96
CA GLY A 553 1.79 4.44 27.16
C GLY A 553 2.21 3.05 26.67
N THR A 554 1.28 2.26 26.10
CA THR A 554 1.52 0.90 25.62
C THR A 554 1.98 0.91 24.16
N HIS A 555 3.16 0.35 23.88
CA HIS A 555 3.65 0.23 22.51
C HIS A 555 3.03 -0.99 21.82
N ASN A 556 2.05 -0.77 20.94
CA ASN A 556 1.61 -1.79 19.99
C ASN A 556 2.65 -1.91 18.86
N VAL A 557 3.11 -3.12 18.55
CA VAL A 557 4.18 -3.39 17.56
C VAL A 557 3.71 -4.48 16.60
N ALA A 558 3.78 -4.21 15.29
CA ALA A 558 3.52 -5.21 14.26
C ALA A 558 4.82 -5.97 13.93
N CYS A 559 4.80 -7.29 14.08
CA CYS A 559 5.88 -8.20 13.71
C CYS A 559 5.45 -9.01 12.49
N PHE A 560 6.22 -9.00 11.41
CA PHE A 560 5.78 -9.56 10.12
C PHE A 560 6.43 -10.91 9.81
N ASP A 561 5.62 -11.90 9.45
CA ASP A 561 6.12 -13.18 8.93
C ASP A 561 6.97 -13.01 7.64
N SER A 562 6.84 -11.88 6.93
CA SER A 562 7.64 -11.54 5.76
C SER A 562 8.97 -10.82 6.06
N GLN A 563 9.20 -10.31 7.28
CA GLN A 563 10.35 -9.41 7.54
C GLN A 563 11.72 -10.11 7.40
N PHE A 564 11.84 -11.35 7.87
CA PHE A 564 13.07 -12.15 7.73
C PHE A 564 13.45 -12.42 6.25
N HIS A 565 12.48 -12.32 5.34
CA HIS A 565 12.65 -12.57 3.92
C HIS A 565 12.93 -11.29 3.10
N ALA A 566 13.08 -10.13 3.75
CA ALA A 566 13.44 -8.87 3.09
C ALA A 566 14.83 -8.91 2.40
N THR A 567 15.72 -9.79 2.86
CA THR A 567 17.09 -10.01 2.36
C THR A 567 17.16 -10.80 1.04
N ILE A 568 16.06 -11.44 0.62
CA ILE A 568 16.02 -12.24 -0.62
C ILE A 568 16.37 -11.36 -1.82
N PRO A 569 17.33 -11.75 -2.68
CA PRO A 569 17.83 -10.89 -3.74
C PRO A 569 16.84 -10.73 -4.90
N PRO A 570 16.93 -9.64 -5.71
CA PRO A 570 15.95 -9.34 -6.76
C PRO A 570 15.72 -10.44 -7.79
N HIS A 571 16.76 -11.20 -8.15
CA HIS A 571 16.65 -12.30 -9.12
C HIS A 571 15.90 -13.54 -8.59
N ILE A 572 15.67 -13.62 -7.28
CA ILE A 572 14.89 -14.68 -6.61
C ILE A 572 13.48 -14.19 -6.28
N HIS A 573 13.30 -12.91 -5.93
CA HIS A 573 11.99 -12.39 -5.55
C HIS A 573 11.10 -11.89 -6.69
N THR A 574 11.65 -11.58 -7.87
CA THR A 574 10.89 -11.00 -8.99
C THR A 574 10.29 -12.09 -9.88
N TYR A 575 8.98 -12.04 -10.08
CA TYR A 575 8.29 -12.85 -11.07
C TYR A 575 8.56 -12.36 -12.51
N PRO A 576 8.61 -13.25 -13.51
CA PRO A 576 8.84 -12.90 -14.91
C PRO A 576 7.54 -12.39 -15.58
N ILE A 577 7.04 -11.25 -15.08
CA ILE A 577 5.82 -10.56 -15.56
C ILE A 577 6.14 -9.09 -15.87
N ASP A 578 5.14 -8.33 -16.34
CA ASP A 578 5.28 -6.89 -16.57
C ASP A 578 5.70 -6.16 -15.28
N ARG A 579 6.74 -5.32 -15.38
CA ARG A 579 7.38 -4.70 -14.21
C ARG A 579 6.61 -3.51 -13.65
N GLU A 580 5.89 -2.77 -14.49
CA GLU A 580 5.10 -1.63 -14.04
C GLU A 580 3.84 -2.13 -13.32
N ILE A 581 3.17 -3.14 -13.88
CA ILE A 581 2.05 -3.84 -13.23
C ILE A 581 2.52 -4.49 -11.91
N ALA A 582 3.67 -5.18 -11.92
CA ALA A 582 4.20 -5.81 -10.72
C ALA A 582 4.58 -4.79 -9.63
N HIS A 583 5.17 -3.65 -10.00
CA HIS A 583 5.51 -2.60 -9.05
C HIS A 583 4.26 -1.95 -8.46
N SER A 584 3.33 -1.50 -9.31
CA SER A 584 2.08 -0.84 -8.89
C SER A 584 1.22 -1.72 -7.97
N ASN A 585 1.13 -3.02 -8.26
CA ASN A 585 0.32 -3.97 -7.49
C ASN A 585 1.15 -4.74 -6.43
N ARG A 586 2.38 -4.29 -6.14
CA ARG A 586 3.32 -4.89 -5.17
C ARG A 586 3.55 -6.42 -5.36
N LEU A 587 3.52 -6.93 -6.59
CA LEU A 587 3.59 -8.36 -6.92
C LEU A 587 5.04 -8.89 -6.95
N ARG A 588 5.45 -9.55 -5.86
CA ARG A 588 6.76 -10.22 -5.71
C ARG A 588 6.67 -11.43 -4.80
N LYS A 589 7.75 -12.20 -4.67
CA LYS A 589 7.93 -13.12 -3.53
C LYS A 589 8.08 -12.30 -2.24
N TYR A 590 7.26 -12.59 -1.24
CA TYR A 590 7.43 -12.10 0.11
C TYR A 590 7.97 -13.19 1.03
N GLY A 591 7.35 -14.38 1.04
CA GLY A 591 7.69 -15.44 2.00
C GLY A 591 7.09 -15.22 3.39
N PHE A 592 6.93 -16.31 4.15
CA PHE A 592 6.23 -16.33 5.44
C PHE A 592 6.80 -17.42 6.36
N HIS A 593 6.36 -17.42 7.62
CA HIS A 593 7.02 -18.07 8.77
C HIS A 593 8.38 -17.45 9.15
N GLY A 594 8.65 -16.20 8.75
CA GLY A 594 9.91 -15.50 9.03
C GLY A 594 10.27 -15.36 10.51
N MET A 595 9.27 -15.24 11.40
CA MET A 595 9.53 -15.27 12.85
C MET A 595 10.06 -16.63 13.32
N SER A 596 9.56 -17.72 12.73
CA SER A 596 10.07 -19.06 12.97
C SER A 596 11.47 -19.24 12.38
N TYR A 597 11.74 -18.73 11.16
CA TYR A 597 13.08 -18.81 10.57
C TYR A 597 14.14 -17.97 11.31
N ALA A 598 13.78 -16.81 11.86
CA ALA A 598 14.66 -16.05 12.74
C ALA A 598 15.04 -16.85 14.00
N PHE A 599 14.04 -17.45 14.67
CA PHE A 599 14.23 -18.32 15.83
C PHE A 599 15.12 -19.54 15.50
N ILE A 600 14.84 -20.22 14.39
CA ILE A 600 15.60 -21.39 13.91
C ILE A 600 17.06 -20.99 13.66
N THR A 601 17.29 -19.88 12.96
CA THR A 601 18.65 -19.44 12.60
C THR A 601 19.47 -19.10 13.84
N ARG A 602 18.88 -18.38 14.80
CA ARG A 602 19.53 -18.06 16.09
C ARG A 602 19.86 -19.34 16.87
N SER A 603 18.87 -20.20 17.10
CA SER A 603 19.03 -21.38 17.95
C SER A 603 19.97 -22.42 17.32
N ALA A 604 19.92 -22.59 16.00
CA ALA A 604 20.86 -23.46 15.29
C ALA A 604 22.30 -22.90 15.30
N ALA A 605 22.49 -21.57 15.16
CA ALA A 605 23.83 -20.97 15.27
C ALA A 605 24.43 -21.15 16.67
N GLU A 606 23.62 -20.94 17.71
CA GLU A 606 23.98 -21.19 19.12
C GLU A 606 24.38 -22.65 19.35
N PHE A 607 23.55 -23.61 18.92
CA PHE A 607 23.85 -25.05 19.01
C PHE A 607 25.11 -25.46 18.23
N LEU A 608 25.35 -24.88 17.05
CA LEU A 608 26.52 -25.14 16.21
C LEU A 608 27.79 -24.41 16.69
N GLY A 609 27.73 -23.61 17.76
CA GLY A 609 28.85 -22.82 18.26
C GLY A 609 29.33 -21.72 17.29
N LYS A 610 28.44 -21.23 16.43
CA LYS A 610 28.71 -20.25 15.37
C LYS A 610 28.03 -18.91 15.64
N LYS A 611 28.50 -17.82 15.01
CA LYS A 611 27.70 -16.59 14.94
C LYS A 611 26.56 -16.76 13.94
N VAL A 612 25.46 -16.02 14.15
CA VAL A 612 24.32 -15.99 13.21
C VAL A 612 24.78 -15.65 11.79
N GLY A 613 25.63 -14.63 11.62
CA GLY A 613 26.22 -14.25 10.31
C GLY A 613 27.22 -15.24 9.71
N GLU A 614 27.35 -16.46 10.26
CA GLU A 614 28.32 -17.49 9.85
C GLU A 614 27.64 -18.86 9.60
N VAL A 615 26.30 -18.95 9.73
CA VAL A 615 25.55 -20.18 9.42
C VAL A 615 24.90 -20.16 8.04
N ASN A 616 24.93 -21.32 7.39
CA ASN A 616 24.21 -21.59 6.15
C ASN A 616 23.31 -22.82 6.38
N LEU A 617 21.97 -22.66 6.30
CA LEU A 617 21.01 -23.68 6.72
C LEU A 617 19.95 -23.92 5.64
N ILE A 618 19.45 -25.16 5.57
CA ILE A 618 18.19 -25.46 4.90
C ILE A 618 17.17 -25.72 6.01
N ALA A 619 16.26 -24.78 6.24
CA ALA A 619 15.27 -24.88 7.30
C ALA A 619 13.89 -25.25 6.74
N LEU A 620 13.21 -26.18 7.41
CA LEU A 620 11.91 -26.73 7.03
C LEU A 620 10.89 -26.47 8.16
N HIS A 621 10.08 -25.41 8.04
CA HIS A 621 8.94 -25.20 8.93
C HIS A 621 7.75 -26.02 8.41
N LEU A 622 7.51 -27.19 9.00
CA LEU A 622 6.48 -28.13 8.56
C LEU A 622 5.32 -28.15 9.57
N GLY A 623 4.18 -27.60 9.17
CA GLY A 623 2.96 -27.51 9.95
C GLY A 623 1.71 -27.61 9.08
N SER A 624 0.55 -27.14 9.59
CA SER A 624 -0.70 -27.11 8.81
C SER A 624 -0.64 -26.17 7.59
N GLY A 625 0.20 -25.13 7.67
CA GLY A 625 0.93 -24.59 6.51
C GLY A 625 2.40 -25.00 6.64
N ALA A 626 3.05 -25.28 5.51
CA ALA A 626 4.45 -25.70 5.48
C ALA A 626 5.27 -24.79 4.54
N SER A 627 6.51 -24.50 4.91
CA SER A 627 7.48 -23.84 4.03
C SER A 627 8.88 -24.41 4.23
N ALA A 628 9.76 -24.09 3.27
CA ALA A 628 11.20 -24.31 3.36
C ALA A 628 11.92 -22.97 3.11
N CYS A 629 13.07 -22.75 3.74
CA CYS A 629 13.92 -21.58 3.54
C CYS A 629 15.39 -21.98 3.35
N ALA A 630 16.03 -21.39 2.34
CA ALA A 630 17.48 -21.31 2.25
C ALA A 630 17.95 -20.12 3.08
N ILE A 631 18.77 -20.37 4.10
CA ILE A 631 19.41 -19.36 4.93
C ILE A 631 20.89 -19.36 4.57
N LYS A 632 21.42 -18.18 4.27
CA LYS A 632 22.80 -17.98 3.81
C LYS A 632 23.46 -16.90 4.64
N ASP A 633 24.60 -17.21 5.25
CA ASP A 633 25.38 -16.30 6.07
C ASP A 633 24.49 -15.56 7.12
N GLY A 634 23.53 -16.29 7.71
CA GLY A 634 22.54 -15.80 8.68
C GLY A 634 21.26 -15.17 8.13
N GLU A 635 21.19 -14.84 6.84
CA GLU A 635 20.05 -14.12 6.22
C GLU A 635 19.20 -15.04 5.32
N SER A 636 17.94 -14.66 5.03
CA SER A 636 17.12 -15.41 4.08
C SER A 636 17.59 -15.18 2.64
N TRP A 637 18.00 -16.26 1.97
CA TRP A 637 18.42 -16.25 0.57
C TRP A 637 17.28 -16.63 -0.37
N ASP A 638 16.48 -17.65 -0.01
CA ASP A 638 15.25 -18.01 -0.70
C ASP A 638 14.25 -18.67 0.25
N THR A 639 12.96 -18.69 -0.11
CA THR A 639 11.86 -19.32 0.64
C THR A 639 10.81 -19.88 -0.31
N SER A 640 10.13 -20.95 0.10
CA SER A 640 9.24 -21.72 -0.78
C SER A 640 7.93 -20.99 -1.06
N MET A 641 7.48 -20.16 -0.11
CA MET A 641 6.26 -19.36 -0.26
C MET A 641 6.49 -18.14 -1.14
N GLY A 642 5.40 -17.67 -1.76
CA GLY A 642 5.44 -16.70 -2.86
C GLY A 642 4.96 -15.31 -2.46
N LEU A 643 4.08 -14.75 -3.29
CA LEU A 643 3.25 -13.58 -2.98
C LEU A 643 2.36 -13.82 -1.75
N THR A 644 1.83 -15.03 -1.61
CA THR A 644 0.99 -15.44 -0.48
C THR A 644 1.49 -16.77 0.11
N PRO A 645 1.02 -17.16 1.32
CA PRO A 645 1.30 -18.46 1.95
C PRO A 645 0.76 -19.70 1.21
N LEU A 646 0.28 -19.56 -0.03
CA LEU A 646 -0.24 -20.63 -0.88
C LEU A 646 0.85 -21.37 -1.66
N ALA A 647 1.85 -20.64 -2.18
CA ALA A 647 2.89 -21.22 -3.02
C ALA A 647 3.92 -22.02 -2.20
N GLY A 648 4.63 -22.92 -2.86
CA GLY A 648 5.65 -23.76 -2.23
C GLY A 648 5.12 -25.16 -1.91
N LEU A 649 5.31 -25.58 -0.66
CA LEU A 649 4.85 -26.88 -0.17
C LEU A 649 3.31 -26.92 -0.06
N PRO A 650 2.68 -28.09 -0.28
CA PRO A 650 1.27 -28.27 0.06
C PRO A 650 1.07 -28.18 1.58
N GLY A 651 -0.14 -27.84 1.99
CA GLY A 651 -0.54 -27.78 3.39
C GLY A 651 -1.80 -28.60 3.67
N ALA A 652 -2.33 -28.48 4.88
CA ALA A 652 -3.52 -29.22 5.30
C ALA A 652 -4.75 -28.93 4.43
N THR A 653 -4.93 -27.67 4.02
CA THR A 653 -5.99 -27.24 3.10
C THR A 653 -5.48 -26.48 1.87
N ARG A 654 -4.15 -26.33 1.73
CA ARG A 654 -3.51 -25.53 0.67
C ARG A 654 -2.90 -26.43 -0.39
N SER A 655 -3.06 -26.08 -1.67
CA SER A 655 -2.51 -26.86 -2.79
C SER A 655 -0.98 -26.93 -2.82
N GLY A 656 -0.29 -25.93 -2.27
CA GLY A 656 1.11 -25.66 -2.62
C GLY A 656 1.22 -25.13 -4.05
N SER A 657 2.43 -25.13 -4.59
CA SER A 657 2.67 -24.80 -6.00
C SER A 657 2.02 -25.83 -6.93
N VAL A 658 1.15 -25.33 -7.81
CA VAL A 658 0.51 -26.06 -8.93
C VAL A 658 0.70 -25.27 -10.22
N ASP A 659 0.37 -25.86 -11.36
CA ASP A 659 0.31 -25.13 -12.64
C ASP A 659 -0.71 -23.97 -12.54
N PRO A 660 -0.34 -22.71 -12.84
CA PRO A 660 -1.26 -21.58 -12.75
C PRO A 660 -2.51 -21.69 -13.63
N SER A 661 -2.46 -22.49 -14.71
CA SER A 661 -3.62 -22.75 -15.57
C SER A 661 -4.62 -23.75 -14.96
N LEU A 662 -4.18 -24.63 -14.05
CA LEU A 662 -4.97 -25.73 -13.49
C LEU A 662 -6.29 -25.27 -12.88
N VAL A 663 -6.30 -24.11 -12.22
CA VAL A 663 -7.50 -23.59 -11.55
C VAL A 663 -8.64 -23.27 -12.53
N PHE A 664 -8.33 -22.87 -13.78
CA PHE A 664 -9.30 -22.61 -14.85
C PHE A 664 -9.85 -23.87 -15.52
N HIS A 665 -9.18 -25.00 -15.33
CA HIS A 665 -9.68 -26.33 -15.70
C HIS A 665 -10.45 -26.99 -14.55
N TYR A 666 -10.07 -26.72 -13.30
CA TYR A 666 -10.70 -27.28 -12.09
C TYR A 666 -12.05 -26.63 -11.77
N ALA A 667 -12.09 -25.29 -11.72
CA ALA A 667 -13.34 -24.53 -11.72
C ALA A 667 -13.53 -23.97 -13.13
N GLY A 668 -14.57 -24.42 -13.84
CA GLY A 668 -14.79 -24.07 -15.24
C GLY A 668 -14.70 -22.57 -15.47
N GLY A 669 -13.80 -22.12 -16.36
CA GLY A 669 -13.12 -20.82 -16.29
C GLY A 669 -13.93 -19.54 -16.08
N ALA A 670 -15.26 -19.55 -16.27
CA ALA A 670 -16.14 -18.45 -15.87
C ALA A 670 -16.30 -18.29 -14.34
N ASP A 671 -15.98 -19.32 -13.54
CA ASP A 671 -16.18 -19.31 -12.08
C ASP A 671 -14.95 -18.84 -11.29
N VAL A 672 -13.74 -19.01 -11.82
CA VAL A 672 -12.46 -18.74 -11.12
C VAL A 672 -12.38 -17.31 -10.57
N GLY A 673 -12.75 -16.32 -11.39
CA GLY A 673 -12.71 -14.90 -11.05
C GLY A 673 -13.96 -14.36 -10.35
N LYS A 674 -14.93 -15.21 -10.00
CA LYS A 674 -16.09 -14.79 -9.19
C LYS A 674 -15.68 -14.65 -7.73
N LEU A 675 -16.40 -13.81 -6.99
CA LEU A 675 -16.30 -13.77 -5.53
C LEU A 675 -16.71 -15.13 -4.94
N SER A 676 -15.90 -15.62 -4.01
CA SER A 676 -16.19 -16.76 -3.15
C SER A 676 -17.45 -16.49 -2.30
N PRO A 677 -18.29 -17.51 -1.98
CA PRO A 677 -19.37 -17.40 -1.00
C PRO A 677 -18.89 -16.99 0.41
N ALA A 678 -17.61 -17.17 0.73
CA ALA A 678 -16.98 -16.71 1.98
C ALA A 678 -16.49 -15.24 1.92
N SER A 679 -16.64 -14.55 0.78
CA SER A 679 -16.33 -13.12 0.66
C SER A 679 -17.33 -12.28 1.46
N THR A 680 -16.87 -11.18 2.04
CA THR A 680 -17.74 -10.15 2.63
C THR A 680 -17.55 -8.82 1.89
N ARG A 681 -18.26 -7.76 2.32
CA ARG A 681 -18.03 -6.39 1.82
C ARG A 681 -16.60 -5.90 2.10
N ASP A 682 -15.98 -6.43 3.16
CA ASP A 682 -14.70 -5.98 3.71
C ASP A 682 -13.60 -7.06 3.54
N LEU A 683 -13.88 -8.10 2.75
CA LEU A 683 -13.03 -9.27 2.52
C LEU A 683 -13.35 -9.85 1.13
N HIS A 684 -12.65 -9.36 0.10
CA HIS A 684 -12.75 -9.92 -1.25
C HIS A 684 -11.87 -11.15 -1.38
N ILE A 685 -12.46 -12.29 -1.79
CA ILE A 685 -11.76 -13.55 -2.02
C ILE A 685 -12.25 -14.10 -3.37
N SER A 686 -11.35 -14.40 -4.31
CA SER A 686 -11.75 -15.12 -5.52
C SER A 686 -12.07 -16.58 -5.23
N ARG A 687 -12.95 -17.19 -6.03
CA ARG A 687 -13.22 -18.63 -5.95
C ARG A 687 -11.94 -19.45 -6.16
N ALA A 688 -10.98 -18.94 -6.94
CA ALA A 688 -9.65 -19.50 -7.09
C ALA A 688 -8.90 -19.63 -5.76
N GLU A 689 -8.83 -18.55 -4.97
CA GLU A 689 -8.13 -18.52 -3.69
C GLU A 689 -8.81 -19.40 -2.64
N GLU A 690 -10.14 -19.43 -2.61
CA GLU A 690 -10.88 -20.32 -1.70
C GLU A 690 -10.56 -21.79 -2.00
N ILE A 691 -10.68 -22.21 -3.25
CA ILE A 691 -10.36 -23.59 -3.67
C ILE A 691 -8.93 -23.94 -3.25
N LEU A 692 -7.96 -23.12 -3.65
CA LEU A 692 -6.54 -23.43 -3.48
C LEU A 692 -6.06 -23.29 -2.03
N ASN A 693 -6.73 -22.53 -1.15
CA ASN A 693 -6.35 -22.38 0.27
C ASN A 693 -7.21 -23.14 1.29
N LYS A 694 -8.45 -23.53 0.95
CA LYS A 694 -9.43 -24.09 1.91
C LYS A 694 -9.99 -25.46 1.49
N GLU A 695 -10.02 -25.75 0.19
CA GLU A 695 -10.59 -26.99 -0.37
C GLU A 695 -9.54 -27.94 -0.98
N ALA A 696 -8.27 -27.54 -1.02
CA ALA A 696 -7.16 -28.31 -1.55
C ALA A 696 -6.34 -29.00 -0.44
N GLY A 697 -5.07 -29.30 -0.71
CA GLY A 697 -4.15 -29.90 0.27
C GLY A 697 -4.46 -31.35 0.61
N TRP A 698 -3.76 -31.90 1.61
CA TRP A 698 -3.92 -33.32 1.96
C TRP A 698 -5.32 -33.65 2.52
N LYS A 699 -6.07 -32.68 3.06
CA LYS A 699 -7.49 -32.85 3.42
C LYS A 699 -8.35 -33.26 2.22
N ALA A 700 -8.11 -32.70 1.03
CA ALA A 700 -8.86 -33.05 -0.17
C ALA A 700 -8.62 -34.51 -0.61
N MET A 701 -7.40 -35.01 -0.38
CA MET A 701 -6.99 -36.38 -0.76
C MET A 701 -7.44 -37.43 0.28
N THR A 702 -7.36 -37.10 1.56
CA THR A 702 -7.47 -38.06 2.69
C THR A 702 -8.72 -37.90 3.54
N GLY A 703 -9.42 -36.76 3.45
CA GLY A 703 -10.50 -36.38 4.34
C GLY A 703 -10.05 -35.79 5.69
N THR A 704 -8.75 -35.73 5.99
CA THR A 704 -8.24 -35.20 7.27
C THR A 704 -7.18 -34.11 7.11
N THR A 705 -7.16 -33.16 8.04
CA THR A 705 -6.08 -32.16 8.15
C THR A 705 -4.90 -32.65 9.00
N ASP A 706 -5.08 -33.75 9.73
CA ASP A 706 -4.13 -34.28 10.72
C ASP A 706 -3.05 -35.14 10.05
N PHE A 707 -1.84 -34.58 9.92
CA PHE A 707 -0.72 -35.30 9.30
C PHE A 707 -0.21 -36.48 10.15
N GLY A 708 -0.45 -36.50 11.46
CA GLY A 708 -0.10 -37.66 12.31
C GLY A 708 -0.92 -38.90 11.92
N LYS A 709 -2.21 -38.70 11.62
CA LYS A 709 -3.07 -39.77 11.07
C LYS A 709 -2.65 -40.21 9.67
N ILE A 710 -2.13 -39.29 8.85
CA ILE A 710 -1.59 -39.63 7.52
C ILE A 710 -0.34 -40.49 7.66
N ALA A 711 0.64 -40.07 8.47
CA ALA A 711 1.90 -40.79 8.71
C ALA A 711 1.69 -42.18 9.35
N ALA A 712 0.70 -42.33 10.22
CA ALA A 712 0.28 -43.62 10.77
C ALA A 712 -0.53 -44.48 9.77
N GLY A 713 -1.22 -43.84 8.82
CA GLY A 713 -2.08 -44.51 7.83
C GLY A 713 -1.35 -45.08 6.62
N VAL A 714 -0.09 -44.67 6.35
CA VAL A 714 0.69 -45.01 5.14
C VAL A 714 0.63 -46.50 4.78
N ASP A 715 0.81 -47.41 5.75
CA ASP A 715 0.89 -48.86 5.50
C ASP A 715 -0.49 -49.53 5.32
N SER A 716 -1.58 -48.76 5.32
CA SER A 716 -2.97 -49.28 5.40
C SER A 716 -4.00 -48.60 4.49
N ASP A 717 -3.82 -47.33 4.13
CA ASP A 717 -4.69 -46.61 3.18
C ASP A 717 -3.84 -45.98 2.06
N PRO A 718 -4.01 -46.42 0.79
CA PRO A 718 -3.31 -45.85 -0.37
C PRO A 718 -3.46 -44.33 -0.52
N LYS A 719 -4.53 -43.71 0.00
CA LYS A 719 -4.69 -42.24 0.00
C LYS A 719 -3.75 -41.57 0.99
N MET A 720 -3.52 -42.19 2.15
CA MET A 720 -2.61 -41.69 3.18
C MET A 720 -1.17 -41.85 2.70
N ALA A 721 -0.82 -43.00 2.09
CA ALA A 721 0.45 -43.20 1.42
C ALA A 721 0.71 -42.13 0.34
N LEU A 722 -0.22 -41.96 -0.61
CA LEU A 722 -0.09 -40.96 -1.68
C LEU A 722 0.06 -39.53 -1.16
N ALA A 723 -0.64 -39.16 -0.08
CA ALA A 723 -0.53 -37.84 0.54
C ALA A 723 0.82 -37.65 1.29
N PHE A 724 1.32 -38.70 1.94
CA PHE A 724 2.62 -38.71 2.61
C PHE A 724 3.77 -38.61 1.60
N ASP A 725 3.79 -39.49 0.60
CA ASP A 725 4.84 -39.56 -0.44
C ASP A 725 4.90 -38.27 -1.26
N LEU A 726 3.74 -37.68 -1.58
CA LEU A 726 3.66 -36.38 -2.25
C LEU A 726 4.27 -35.27 -1.39
N PHE A 727 4.05 -35.26 -0.07
CA PHE A 727 4.65 -34.25 0.80
C PHE A 727 6.17 -34.45 0.93
N VAL A 728 6.63 -35.69 1.10
CA VAL A 728 8.06 -36.07 1.13
C VAL A 728 8.77 -35.63 -0.15
N ASP A 729 8.21 -35.92 -1.33
CA ASP A 729 8.75 -35.50 -2.62
C ASP A 729 8.90 -33.98 -2.71
N ARG A 730 7.83 -33.22 -2.42
CA ARG A 730 7.86 -31.76 -2.52
C ARG A 730 8.84 -31.13 -1.53
N VAL A 731 8.97 -31.67 -0.31
CA VAL A 731 10.01 -31.25 0.65
C VAL A 731 11.41 -31.56 0.10
N SER A 732 11.64 -32.78 -0.39
CA SER A 732 12.93 -33.22 -0.95
C SER A 732 13.38 -32.34 -2.12
N ALA A 733 12.44 -31.95 -3.00
CA ALA A 733 12.69 -31.07 -4.13
C ALA A 733 13.16 -29.66 -3.71
N PHE A 734 12.56 -29.09 -2.65
CA PHE A 734 13.03 -27.81 -2.10
C PHE A 734 14.39 -27.93 -1.42
N VAL A 735 14.67 -29.02 -0.68
CA VAL A 735 15.99 -29.27 -0.10
C VAL A 735 17.07 -29.36 -1.19
N GLY A 736 16.83 -30.13 -2.26
CA GLY A 736 17.77 -30.23 -3.40
C GLY A 736 18.00 -28.89 -4.10
N SER A 737 16.93 -28.11 -4.34
CA SER A 737 17.03 -26.76 -4.90
C SER A 737 17.89 -25.83 -4.03
N TYR A 738 17.61 -25.80 -2.72
CA TYR A 738 18.30 -24.91 -1.78
C TYR A 738 19.74 -25.32 -1.50
N TYR A 739 20.05 -26.61 -1.58
CA TYR A 739 21.42 -27.09 -1.57
C TYR A 739 22.26 -26.53 -2.73
N VAL A 740 21.67 -26.45 -3.94
CA VAL A 740 22.33 -25.85 -5.11
C VAL A 740 22.42 -24.33 -4.98
N SER A 741 21.37 -23.67 -4.48
CA SER A 741 21.37 -22.22 -4.21
C SER A 741 22.40 -21.78 -3.15
N LEU A 742 22.68 -22.64 -2.17
CA LEU A 742 23.76 -22.46 -1.17
C LEU A 742 25.10 -23.06 -1.64
N HIS A 743 25.19 -23.52 -2.90
CA HIS A 743 26.40 -24.07 -3.53
C HIS A 743 27.04 -25.24 -2.75
N GLY A 744 26.22 -26.07 -2.10
CA GLY A 744 26.66 -27.17 -1.25
C GLY A 744 27.33 -26.77 0.06
N ARG A 745 27.26 -25.48 0.43
CA ARG A 745 27.68 -24.94 1.74
C ARG A 745 26.47 -24.93 2.66
N VAL A 746 26.26 -26.03 3.36
CA VAL A 746 25.18 -26.19 4.33
C VAL A 746 25.78 -26.73 5.62
N ASP A 747 25.46 -26.13 6.75
CA ASP A 747 25.86 -26.62 8.07
C ASP A 747 24.89 -27.67 8.58
N ALA A 748 23.58 -27.42 8.43
CA ALA A 748 22.54 -28.38 8.77
C ALA A 748 21.28 -28.27 7.89
N LEU A 749 20.61 -29.41 7.72
CA LEU A 749 19.19 -29.50 7.41
C LEU A 749 18.41 -29.44 8.73
N VAL A 750 17.43 -28.54 8.85
CA VAL A 750 16.71 -28.29 10.11
C VAL A 750 15.22 -28.56 9.94
N PHE A 751 14.66 -29.46 10.74
CA PHE A 751 13.23 -29.74 10.83
C PHE A 751 12.61 -28.98 11.99
N ALA A 752 11.48 -28.32 11.75
CA ALA A 752 10.82 -27.45 12.71
C ALA A 752 9.29 -27.41 12.49
N GLY A 753 8.55 -26.87 13.47
CA GLY A 753 7.09 -26.80 13.43
C GLY A 753 6.43 -28.16 13.72
N GLY A 754 5.14 -28.14 14.04
CA GLY A 754 4.47 -29.28 14.68
C GLY A 754 4.44 -30.61 13.92
N ILE A 755 4.77 -30.65 12.62
CA ILE A 755 5.00 -31.89 11.86
C ILE A 755 6.49 -32.24 11.85
N GLY A 756 7.39 -31.28 11.58
CA GLY A 756 8.83 -31.51 11.51
C GLY A 756 9.45 -31.90 12.86
N GLU A 757 8.91 -31.35 13.96
CA GLU A 757 9.24 -31.71 15.33
C GLU A 757 8.80 -33.13 15.69
N ARG A 758 7.64 -33.59 15.20
CA ARG A 758 6.94 -34.77 15.74
C ARG A 758 6.90 -36.01 14.84
N SER A 759 7.17 -35.86 13.54
CA SER A 759 7.12 -36.98 12.59
C SER A 759 8.53 -37.47 12.25
N ASP A 760 9.03 -38.36 13.11
CA ASP A 760 10.20 -39.21 12.89
C ASP A 760 10.20 -39.89 11.52
N ARG A 761 9.05 -40.47 11.12
CA ARG A 761 8.84 -41.13 9.83
C ARG A 761 9.00 -40.17 8.65
N LEU A 762 8.55 -38.91 8.79
CA LEU A 762 8.73 -37.90 7.76
C LEU A 762 10.20 -37.47 7.66
N ARG A 763 10.90 -37.29 8.78
CA ARG A 763 12.33 -36.98 8.79
C ARG A 763 13.15 -38.08 8.12
N ALA A 764 12.89 -39.35 8.46
CA ALA A 764 13.53 -40.50 7.83
C ALA A 764 13.29 -40.55 6.31
N ALA A 765 12.04 -40.39 5.87
CA ALA A 765 11.70 -40.39 4.44
C ALA A 765 12.35 -39.22 3.67
N VAL A 766 12.37 -38.01 4.24
CA VAL A 766 13.00 -36.84 3.61
C VAL A 766 14.52 -36.97 3.57
N VAL A 767 15.18 -37.31 4.67
CA VAL A 767 16.66 -37.42 4.71
C VAL A 767 17.13 -38.52 3.77
N LYS A 768 16.47 -39.68 3.73
CA LYS A 768 16.77 -40.76 2.79
C LYS A 768 16.69 -40.33 1.33
N ASN A 769 15.71 -39.50 0.96
CA ASN A 769 15.61 -38.96 -0.40
C ASN A 769 16.72 -37.95 -0.76
N VAL A 770 17.39 -37.36 0.23
CA VAL A 770 18.48 -36.38 0.03
C VAL A 770 19.85 -36.87 0.53
N GLU A 771 19.97 -38.16 0.85
CA GLU A 771 21.20 -38.83 1.32
C GLU A 771 22.37 -38.59 0.37
N CYS A 772 22.09 -38.54 -0.94
CA CYS A 772 23.05 -38.24 -2.00
C CYS A 772 23.70 -36.84 -1.92
N LEU A 773 23.18 -35.93 -1.09
CA LEU A 773 23.76 -34.61 -0.81
C LEU A 773 24.74 -34.65 0.39
N GLY A 774 24.73 -35.72 1.19
CA GLY A 774 25.54 -35.88 2.41
C GLY A 774 24.80 -35.57 3.72
N PHE A 775 23.47 -35.75 3.75
CA PHE A 775 22.68 -35.74 4.99
C PHE A 775 22.42 -37.20 5.41
N GLU A 776 22.72 -37.55 6.66
CA GLU A 776 22.56 -38.90 7.19
C GLU A 776 21.83 -38.83 8.53
N LEU A 777 20.85 -39.70 8.76
CA LEU A 777 19.99 -39.70 9.94
C LEU A 777 20.34 -40.85 10.90
N ASP A 778 20.42 -40.54 12.19
CA ASP A 778 20.55 -41.53 13.25
C ASP A 778 19.14 -41.95 13.68
N GLU A 779 18.73 -43.17 13.31
CA GLU A 779 17.37 -43.65 13.55
C GLU A 779 17.04 -43.83 15.04
N GLU A 780 18.03 -44.00 15.92
CA GLU A 780 17.78 -44.07 17.36
C GLU A 780 17.48 -42.67 17.92
N LYS A 781 18.26 -41.65 17.54
CA LYS A 781 17.98 -40.26 17.92
C LYS A 781 16.67 -39.76 17.29
N ASN A 782 16.42 -40.13 16.03
CA ASN A 782 15.21 -39.77 15.29
C ASN A 782 13.95 -40.41 15.89
N GLY A 783 14.01 -41.70 16.23
CA GLY A 783 12.94 -42.47 16.86
C GLY A 783 12.69 -42.09 18.32
N ARG A 784 13.71 -41.59 19.02
CA ARG A 784 13.54 -40.81 20.26
C ARG A 784 12.85 -39.45 20.03
N GLY A 785 12.33 -39.17 18.83
CA GLY A 785 11.31 -38.13 18.61
C GLY A 785 11.77 -36.68 18.76
N GLY A 786 13.07 -36.43 18.98
CA GLY A 786 13.51 -35.16 19.53
C GLY A 786 13.10 -35.01 21.01
N GLU A 787 13.18 -36.06 21.81
CA GLU A 787 13.08 -36.00 23.27
C GLU A 787 14.33 -35.36 23.86
N PHE A 788 14.37 -34.03 23.76
CA PHE A 788 15.28 -33.13 24.46
C PHE A 788 15.52 -33.59 25.91
N GLU A 789 16.76 -33.95 26.26
CA GLU A 789 17.12 -34.65 27.50
C GLU A 789 17.09 -33.69 28.70
N GLY A 790 15.86 -33.40 29.17
CA GLY A 790 15.57 -32.41 30.20
C GLY A 790 14.34 -31.55 29.92
N GLY A 791 13.70 -31.69 28.75
CA GLY A 791 12.47 -30.96 28.39
C GLY A 791 12.69 -29.51 27.94
N ASP A 792 13.66 -28.80 28.52
CA ASP A 792 13.95 -27.39 28.24
C ASP A 792 14.83 -27.15 27.01
N GLU A 793 15.55 -28.16 26.49
CA GLU A 793 16.40 -27.94 25.31
C GLU A 793 15.56 -27.58 24.06
N VAL A 794 16.13 -26.73 23.20
CA VAL A 794 15.46 -26.12 22.04
C VAL A 794 15.88 -26.77 20.71
N VAL A 795 17.10 -27.32 20.65
CA VAL A 795 17.72 -27.90 19.44
C VAL A 795 18.27 -29.28 19.77
N ALA A 796 17.95 -30.27 18.95
CA ALA A 796 18.45 -31.64 19.06
C ALA A 796 19.11 -32.07 17.74
N ASP A 797 20.32 -32.63 17.81
CA ASP A 797 20.96 -33.31 16.68
C ASP A 797 20.39 -34.72 16.53
N VAL A 798 19.77 -35.00 15.38
CA VAL A 798 19.27 -36.33 14.99
C VAL A 798 20.12 -36.95 13.86
N GLY A 799 21.22 -36.31 13.45
CA GLY A 799 22.07 -36.78 12.37
C GLY A 799 23.10 -37.84 12.80
N VAL A 800 23.67 -38.57 11.84
CA VAL A 800 24.79 -39.48 12.11
C VAL A 800 26.04 -38.69 12.50
N LYS A 801 26.71 -39.11 13.59
CA LYS A 801 27.91 -38.44 14.09
C LYS A 801 29.07 -38.56 13.10
N GLY A 802 29.41 -37.45 12.45
CA GLY A 802 30.48 -37.38 11.44
C GLY A 802 29.98 -37.34 10.00
N ALA A 803 28.66 -37.31 9.78
CA ALA A 803 28.06 -36.98 8.49
C ALA A 803 28.55 -35.62 7.96
N ARG A 804 28.48 -35.42 6.65
CA ARG A 804 28.98 -34.19 6.00
C ARG A 804 28.22 -32.93 6.41
N HIS A 805 26.93 -33.06 6.70
CA HIS A 805 26.03 -31.99 7.09
C HIS A 805 25.20 -32.45 8.30
N GLY A 806 24.92 -31.56 9.25
CA GLY A 806 24.08 -31.89 10.40
C GLY A 806 22.61 -32.09 10.03
N VAL A 807 21.87 -32.81 10.87
CA VAL A 807 20.41 -32.92 10.76
C VAL A 807 19.82 -32.59 12.13
N LEU A 808 19.14 -31.44 12.23
CA LEU A 808 18.65 -30.89 13.50
C LEU A 808 17.13 -30.89 13.57
N VAL A 809 16.59 -31.03 14.78
CA VAL A 809 15.20 -30.72 15.12
C VAL A 809 15.18 -29.50 16.02
N VAL A 810 14.32 -28.52 15.74
CA VAL A 810 14.17 -27.27 16.52
C VAL A 810 12.71 -27.06 16.93
N LYS A 811 12.45 -26.99 18.24
CA LYS A 811 11.18 -26.46 18.79
C LYS A 811 11.10 -24.97 18.50
N THR A 812 10.10 -24.50 17.76
CA THR A 812 10.01 -23.06 17.45
C THR A 812 9.01 -22.32 18.33
N ASP A 813 9.47 -21.28 19.04
CA ASP A 813 8.59 -20.34 19.76
C ASP A 813 8.55 -18.97 19.01
N GLU A 814 7.57 -18.84 18.09
CA GLU A 814 7.31 -17.58 17.37
C GLU A 814 6.98 -16.42 18.33
N GLN A 815 6.31 -16.69 19.46
CA GLN A 815 5.97 -15.66 20.43
C GLN A 815 7.22 -15.15 21.17
N PHE A 816 8.14 -16.04 21.54
CA PHE A 816 9.42 -15.65 22.15
C PHE A 816 10.23 -14.78 21.19
N GLU A 817 10.31 -15.13 19.90
CA GLU A 817 11.12 -14.35 18.95
C GLU A 817 10.53 -12.95 18.69
N MET A 818 9.20 -12.80 18.70
CA MET A 818 8.56 -11.47 18.69
C MET A 818 8.87 -10.68 19.97
N ALA A 819 8.72 -11.30 21.14
CA ALA A 819 9.00 -10.66 22.43
C ALA A 819 10.48 -10.24 22.55
N ARG A 820 11.40 -11.10 22.07
CA ARG A 820 12.83 -10.82 21.97
C ARG A 820 13.11 -9.64 21.04
N SER A 821 12.55 -9.66 19.84
CA SER A 821 12.73 -8.56 18.87
C SER A 821 12.25 -7.21 19.42
N CYS A 822 11.27 -7.19 20.33
CA CYS A 822 10.82 -5.98 21.00
C CYS A 822 11.62 -5.66 22.28
N ALA A 823 12.20 -6.66 22.95
CA ALA A 823 13.08 -6.45 24.10
C ALA A 823 14.46 -5.88 23.70
N GLU A 824 14.93 -6.21 22.49
CA GLU A 824 16.19 -5.71 21.91
C GLU A 824 16.08 -4.33 21.24
N ASP A 825 14.86 -3.81 21.04
CA ASP A 825 14.64 -2.50 20.43
C ASP A 825 14.71 -1.37 21.48
N GLU A 826 15.81 -0.62 21.49
CA GLU A 826 16.04 0.52 22.39
C GLU A 826 15.10 1.71 22.16
N GLU A 827 14.35 1.77 21.04
CA GLU A 827 13.27 2.76 20.86
C GLU A 827 12.02 2.42 21.70
N LEU A 828 11.89 1.17 22.18
CA LEU A 828 10.77 0.68 23.00
C LEU A 828 11.00 0.75 24.52
N TRP A 829 12.07 1.43 25.01
CA TRP A 829 12.48 1.43 26.43
C TRP A 829 12.37 2.76 27.17
#